data_AF-A0A163LTH8-F1
#
_entry.id   AF-A0A163LTH8-F1
#
_cell.length_a   1.000
_cell.length_b   1.000
_cell.length_c   1.000
_cell.angle_alpha   90.00
_cell.angle_beta   90.00
_cell.angle_gamma   90.00
#
_symmetry.space_group_name_H-M   'P 1'
#
loop_
_entity.id
_entity.type
_entity.pdbx_description
1 polymer ?
#
loop_
_entity_poly.entity_id
_entity_poly.type
_entity_poly.pdbx_seq_one_letter_code
_entity_poly.pdbx_strand_id
1 'polypeptide(L)'
;MSAYNEQQLVQAVKAKLPNGAELVGKDASGAHEAVYAADITGDRVPEIAGVYRLNGELYVMVLMHRQGGWEVVANVKGQGYGVTLMTAAPVLGHNVNQLIIGWQIGAIWSKLSIYAWTPEGLKDAAPADMTYSHIDIVDLPSSIGTDGQAEIALWIHDTGEAYRIEVVRWNHGAFEAAPDVYPYYFPAVVGYYERLTQEHPDYSFYWYYLADAQYRAGMPEAALKSVRKALSFAEPYPERHTLLELERRIQEMLAGRGEAQLGSRLYPASVKTTSGTRWGYINHSGEMVIHPVYDDAQDFQDNGLAIVSAHGSYGVIDRSAHYVVQPQYQSISPFSEHRATVMDGQGFKMINEQGVILTSRAYPYIAELREGRAVFYVTDHSSGDGDNSRYGYLDADGHEVIPARYADANDFVDGKAVVKLKDDNYALIDLHGRKLATYHFAYVGPLGEGLLAFQKESTGKYGYIDEKGEIVIPPTYTSAFPFHDGRAIVNTAEDYKSKYGVINRQGTWVIHPEYNDIRDLTEERFALGRAIDPEQPFIGSIYAIADWDGKMLSDFTYRDISDYKHGLASVYDAKQTYLIDRTGKPAPGFPRVNGSGTLTLEPGGLIKALVDLRLSYLDRSGRIVWAQNTVIPLQRPYQVTEEKYKPNPDYLIYYPQVTGMRDQGTQQTVNTKLKDMSGVKPIPADKKLDYSYSGDFDVIFFKQKLLEMELNGYHYPFGAAHGMPTKVYAVINMENGSMYSLKDLFKPGSDYVAELSRIVGKQIKEDPQYSYVFPGSYTGIAADQSFYVTENALHLVFAPYEIGPYAAGFPTFTIPFVQIKDILNTEGEFWKAFHS
;
A
#
# COMPACT_ATOMS: atom_id res chain seq x y z
N MET A 1 -19.57 38.42 20.46
CA MET A 1 -20.22 38.19 21.77
C MET A 1 -21.13 39.39 22.04
N SER A 2 -22.45 39.18 22.08
CA SER A 2 -23.45 40.27 22.12
C SER A 2 -23.49 40.98 23.48
N ALA A 3 -23.71 42.29 23.45
CA ALA A 3 -23.76 43.18 24.61
C ALA A 3 -25.12 43.20 25.35
N TYR A 4 -26.03 42.26 25.04
CA TYR A 4 -27.38 42.19 25.62
C TYR A 4 -27.69 40.80 26.12
N ASN A 5 -28.17 40.70 27.37
CA ASN A 5 -28.74 39.46 27.89
C ASN A 5 -30.20 39.29 27.45
N GLU A 6 -30.72 38.07 27.50
CA GLU A 6 -32.08 37.75 27.03
C GLU A 6 -33.16 38.62 27.69
N GLN A 7 -33.03 38.92 28.98
CA GLN A 7 -33.99 39.78 29.70
C GLN A 7 -34.06 41.19 29.12
N GLN A 8 -32.92 41.77 28.71
CA GLN A 8 -32.88 43.09 28.08
C GLN A 8 -33.58 43.08 26.71
N LEU A 9 -33.38 42.01 25.93
CA LEU A 9 -34.06 41.84 24.64
C LEU A 9 -35.57 41.71 24.82
N VAL A 10 -36.01 40.88 25.78
CA VAL A 10 -37.42 40.69 26.11
C VAL A 10 -38.07 42.00 26.53
N GLN A 11 -37.42 42.82 27.37
CA GLN A 11 -37.98 44.11 27.79
C GLN A 11 -38.11 45.10 26.63
N ALA A 12 -37.11 45.16 25.74
CA ALA A 12 -37.14 46.01 24.57
C ALA A 12 -38.31 45.66 23.63
N VAL A 13 -38.54 44.37 23.39
CA VAL A 13 -39.65 43.88 22.58
C VAL A 13 -41.00 44.09 23.28
N LYS A 14 -41.13 43.75 24.57
CA LYS A 14 -42.37 43.92 25.35
C LYS A 14 -42.85 45.37 25.37
N ALA A 15 -41.93 46.34 25.43
CA ALA A 15 -42.26 47.77 25.39
C ALA A 15 -42.88 48.23 24.05
N LYS A 16 -42.82 47.41 22.99
CA LYS A 16 -43.31 47.72 21.64
C LYS A 16 -44.41 46.80 21.14
N LEU A 17 -44.89 45.89 21.99
CA LEU A 17 -45.98 44.99 21.62
C LEU A 17 -47.29 45.76 21.37
N PRO A 18 -48.05 45.40 20.32
CA PRO A 18 -49.43 45.87 20.15
C PRO A 18 -50.30 45.48 21.35
N ASN A 19 -51.35 46.27 21.63
CA ASN A 19 -52.32 45.92 22.66
C ASN A 19 -52.96 44.55 22.37
N GLY A 20 -52.93 43.66 23.36
CA GLY A 20 -53.45 42.28 23.24
C GLY A 20 -52.49 41.29 22.62
N ALA A 21 -51.24 41.68 22.32
CA ALA A 21 -50.20 40.78 21.87
C ALA A 21 -49.43 40.14 23.05
N GLU A 22 -49.00 38.90 22.88
CA GLU A 22 -48.14 38.16 23.81
C GLU A 22 -46.84 37.72 23.13
N LEU A 23 -45.73 37.71 23.86
CA LEU A 23 -44.46 37.20 23.34
C LEU A 23 -44.50 35.66 23.29
N VAL A 24 -43.88 35.07 22.27
CA VAL A 24 -43.95 33.62 22.01
C VAL A 24 -42.69 32.93 22.53
N GLY A 25 -42.82 31.77 23.17
CA GLY A 25 -41.68 30.96 23.60
C GLY A 25 -41.00 30.20 22.44
N LYS A 26 -39.70 29.90 22.58
CA LYS A 26 -38.87 29.14 21.61
C LYS A 26 -39.02 27.62 21.69
N ASP A 27 -39.67 27.10 22.73
CA ASP A 27 -39.84 25.67 22.95
C ASP A 27 -41.21 25.34 23.57
N ALA A 28 -41.56 24.05 23.63
CA ALA A 28 -42.81 23.59 24.22
C ALA A 28 -42.89 23.82 25.75
N SER A 29 -41.75 24.12 26.40
CA SER A 29 -41.68 24.42 27.83
C SER A 29 -41.96 25.89 28.16
N GLY A 30 -41.81 26.78 27.18
CA GLY A 30 -41.98 28.23 27.33
C GLY A 30 -40.85 28.90 28.11
N ALA A 31 -39.71 28.24 28.31
CA ALA A 31 -38.66 28.71 29.21
C ALA A 31 -37.86 29.92 28.67
N HIS A 32 -37.78 30.05 27.35
CA HIS A 32 -37.07 31.12 26.66
C HIS A 32 -37.96 31.80 25.64
N GLU A 33 -37.94 33.13 25.62
CA GLU A 33 -38.78 33.92 24.72
C GLU A 33 -38.13 34.00 23.33
N ALA A 34 -38.93 34.00 22.27
CA ALA A 34 -38.50 34.08 20.87
C ALA A 34 -38.01 35.48 20.52
N VAL A 35 -36.85 35.83 21.09
CA VAL A 35 -36.09 37.04 20.82
C VAL A 35 -34.66 36.71 20.40
N TYR A 36 -34.09 37.53 19.52
CA TYR A 36 -32.71 37.40 19.05
C TYR A 36 -32.14 38.76 18.69
N ALA A 37 -30.84 38.96 18.90
CA ALA A 37 -30.16 40.20 18.51
C ALA A 37 -28.99 39.90 17.59
N ALA A 38 -29.01 40.50 16.41
CA ALA A 38 -27.97 40.34 15.39
C ALA A 38 -27.93 41.58 14.49
N ASP A 39 -26.75 41.86 13.95
CA ASP A 39 -26.61 42.83 12.85
C ASP A 39 -27.15 42.19 11.57
N ILE A 40 -28.36 42.61 11.18
CA ILE A 40 -29.03 42.14 9.97
C ILE A 40 -29.03 43.20 8.85
N THR A 41 -28.49 44.39 9.13
CA THR A 41 -28.39 45.49 8.17
C THR A 41 -26.99 45.65 7.58
N GLY A 42 -25.97 45.09 8.23
CA GLY A 42 -24.55 45.19 7.86
C GLY A 42 -23.86 46.44 8.41
N ASP A 43 -24.49 47.18 9.32
CA ASP A 43 -23.95 48.43 9.89
C ASP A 43 -23.12 48.23 11.17
N ARG A 44 -22.94 46.97 11.59
CA ARG A 44 -22.26 46.51 12.82
C ARG A 44 -22.99 46.86 14.12
N VAL A 45 -24.25 47.28 14.06
CA VAL A 45 -25.12 47.53 15.21
C VAL A 45 -26.20 46.45 15.25
N PRO A 46 -26.31 45.65 16.33
CA PRO A 46 -27.34 44.62 16.39
C PRO A 46 -28.77 45.20 16.47
N GLU A 47 -29.64 44.76 15.58
CA GLU A 47 -31.09 44.89 15.71
C GLU A 47 -31.65 43.84 16.68
N ILE A 48 -32.79 44.15 17.30
CA ILE A 48 -33.53 43.21 18.14
C ILE A 48 -34.74 42.70 17.37
N ALA A 49 -34.81 41.39 17.15
CA ALA A 49 -35.99 40.74 16.60
C ALA A 49 -36.77 40.02 17.72
N GLY A 50 -38.10 40.03 17.62
CA GLY A 50 -38.98 39.32 18.55
C GLY A 50 -40.24 38.79 17.88
N VAL A 51 -40.63 37.56 18.23
CA VAL A 51 -41.86 36.93 17.74
C VAL A 51 -42.96 37.03 18.78
N TYR A 52 -44.12 37.53 18.35
CA TYR A 52 -45.30 37.70 19.20
C TYR A 52 -46.55 37.11 18.53
N ARG A 53 -47.56 36.84 19.35
CA ARG A 53 -48.87 36.36 18.93
C ARG A 53 -49.92 37.44 19.16
N LEU A 54 -50.75 37.70 18.16
CA LEU A 54 -51.90 38.62 18.24
C LEU A 54 -53.10 37.99 17.52
N ASN A 55 -54.23 37.86 18.22
CA ASN A 55 -55.44 37.23 17.69
C ASN A 55 -55.23 35.81 17.12
N GLY A 56 -54.33 35.04 17.73
CA GLY A 56 -54.01 33.67 17.31
C GLY A 56 -53.01 33.57 16.14
N GLU A 57 -52.57 34.70 15.58
CA GLU A 57 -51.59 34.74 14.50
C GLU A 57 -50.21 35.16 15.01
N LEU A 58 -49.16 34.60 14.41
CA LEU A 58 -47.77 34.92 14.74
C LEU A 58 -47.25 36.07 13.89
N TYR A 59 -46.38 36.90 14.48
CA TYR A 59 -45.73 38.02 13.84
C TYR A 59 -44.29 38.13 14.34
N VAL A 60 -43.36 38.49 13.46
CA VAL A 60 -42.01 38.90 13.82
C VAL A 60 -41.87 40.40 13.67
N MET A 61 -41.41 41.08 14.72
CA MET A 61 -41.02 42.49 14.67
C MET A 61 -39.51 42.64 14.78
N VAL A 62 -38.99 43.70 14.16
CA VAL A 62 -37.58 44.12 14.28
C VAL A 62 -37.53 45.54 14.83
N LEU A 63 -36.65 45.72 15.81
CA LEU A 63 -36.36 46.99 16.45
C LEU A 63 -34.96 47.48 16.06
N MET A 64 -34.88 48.74 15.63
CA MET A 64 -33.62 49.46 15.45
C MET A 64 -33.48 50.55 16.50
N HIS A 65 -32.24 50.78 16.95
CA HIS A 65 -31.96 51.85 17.89
C HIS A 65 -31.73 53.17 17.14
N ARG A 66 -32.68 54.10 17.25
CA ARG A 66 -32.62 55.43 16.60
C ARG A 66 -32.91 56.52 17.63
N GLN A 67 -32.17 57.63 17.56
CA GLN A 67 -32.40 58.84 18.36
C GLN A 67 -32.58 58.61 19.89
N GLY A 68 -31.89 57.60 20.45
CA GLY A 68 -31.92 57.30 21.89
C GLY A 68 -33.00 56.32 22.34
N GLY A 69 -33.68 55.62 21.43
CA GLY A 69 -34.64 54.56 21.77
C GLY A 69 -34.83 53.51 20.68
N TRP A 70 -35.56 52.44 21.03
CA TRP A 70 -35.93 51.38 20.09
C TRP A 70 -37.17 51.77 19.28
N GLU A 71 -37.12 51.62 17.96
CA GLU A 71 -38.24 51.85 17.03
C GLU A 71 -38.56 50.57 16.26
N VAL A 72 -39.85 50.28 16.06
CA VAL A 72 -40.29 49.16 15.22
C VAL A 72 -40.08 49.56 13.76
N VAL A 73 -39.19 48.85 13.07
CA VAL A 73 -38.81 49.15 11.68
C VAL A 73 -39.28 48.10 10.68
N ALA A 74 -39.63 46.90 11.15
CA ALA A 74 -40.30 45.89 10.35
C ALA A 74 -41.27 45.10 11.23
N ASN A 75 -42.36 44.66 10.62
CA ASN A 75 -43.33 43.77 11.24
C ASN A 75 -43.94 42.87 10.16
N VAL A 76 -43.65 41.57 10.22
CA VAL A 76 -44.05 40.60 9.19
C VAL A 76 -44.88 39.49 9.83
N LYS A 77 -45.94 39.09 9.15
CA LYS A 77 -46.78 37.97 9.58
C LYS A 77 -46.03 36.64 9.41
N GLY A 78 -45.93 35.88 10.49
CA GLY A 78 -45.35 34.54 10.53
C GLY A 78 -46.35 33.47 10.11
N GLN A 79 -45.89 32.22 10.13
CA GLN A 79 -46.69 31.04 9.76
C GLN A 79 -46.70 30.04 10.92
N GLY A 80 -47.64 29.09 10.92
CA GLY A 80 -47.73 28.08 11.98
C GLY A 80 -48.26 28.62 13.32
N TYR A 81 -47.97 27.90 14.41
CA TYR A 81 -48.53 28.18 15.75
C TYR A 81 -47.48 28.34 16.87
N GLY A 82 -46.21 28.06 16.58
CA GLY A 82 -45.08 28.25 17.49
C GLY A 82 -43.76 28.57 16.77
N VAL A 83 -42.67 28.66 17.53
CA VAL A 83 -41.30 28.90 17.03
C VAL A 83 -40.39 27.80 17.56
N THR A 84 -39.65 27.13 16.68
CA THR A 84 -38.68 26.07 17.02
C THR A 84 -37.22 26.52 16.88
N LEU A 85 -36.98 27.56 16.09
CA LEU A 85 -35.67 28.16 15.89
C LEU A 85 -35.83 29.67 15.75
N MET A 86 -34.93 30.42 16.39
CA MET A 86 -34.73 31.84 16.08
C MET A 86 -33.26 32.19 16.26
N THR A 87 -32.60 32.48 15.15
CA THR A 87 -31.15 32.77 15.09
C THR A 87 -30.86 33.75 13.95
N ALA A 88 -29.60 34.11 13.75
CA ALA A 88 -29.16 34.82 12.56
C ALA A 88 -27.81 34.31 12.08
N ALA A 89 -27.63 34.20 10.77
CA ALA A 89 -26.40 33.72 10.13
C ALA A 89 -26.25 34.29 8.71
N PRO A 90 -25.02 34.37 8.17
CA PRO A 90 -24.74 34.88 6.82
C PRO A 90 -25.05 33.82 5.76
N VAL A 91 -26.33 33.52 5.53
CA VAL A 91 -26.75 32.43 4.60
C VAL A 91 -26.91 32.88 3.16
N LEU A 92 -27.23 34.17 2.92
CA LEU A 92 -27.37 34.75 1.57
C LEU A 92 -26.10 35.45 1.07
N GLY A 93 -25.02 35.44 1.87
CA GLY A 93 -23.71 36.02 1.55
C GLY A 93 -22.87 36.36 2.79
N HIS A 94 -21.56 36.54 2.61
CA HIS A 94 -20.53 36.55 3.66
C HIS A 94 -20.48 37.79 4.60
N ASN A 95 -21.31 38.82 4.40
CA ASN A 95 -21.15 40.12 5.09
C ASN A 95 -22.32 40.56 5.97
N VAL A 96 -23.49 39.94 5.85
CA VAL A 96 -24.71 40.39 6.54
C VAL A 96 -25.47 39.16 7.02
N ASN A 97 -25.86 39.14 8.28
CA ASN A 97 -26.69 38.06 8.79
C ASN A 97 -28.12 38.18 8.28
N GLN A 98 -28.77 37.06 8.01
CA GLN A 98 -30.21 37.01 7.83
C GLN A 98 -30.86 36.52 9.11
N LEU A 99 -32.04 37.05 9.41
CA LEU A 99 -32.84 36.56 10.52
C LEU A 99 -33.52 35.25 10.09
N ILE A 100 -33.24 34.18 10.82
CA ILE A 100 -33.69 32.83 10.49
C ILE A 100 -34.69 32.38 11.54
N ILE A 101 -35.90 32.01 11.09
CA ILE A 101 -36.99 31.58 11.97
C ILE A 101 -37.53 30.23 11.52
N GLY A 102 -37.62 29.31 12.47
CA GLY A 102 -38.35 28.06 12.35
C GLY A 102 -39.76 28.21 12.85
N TRP A 103 -40.73 28.24 11.95
CA TRP A 103 -42.15 28.28 12.27
C TRP A 103 -42.69 26.88 12.52
N GLN A 104 -43.16 26.61 13.73
CA GLN A 104 -43.70 25.30 14.08
C GLN A 104 -45.03 25.06 13.36
N ILE A 105 -45.07 24.04 12.51
CA ILE A 105 -46.25 23.65 11.71
C ILE A 105 -46.77 22.25 12.04
N GLY A 106 -46.01 21.46 12.80
CA GLY A 106 -46.38 20.13 13.27
C GLY A 106 -45.59 19.71 14.51
N ALA A 107 -45.80 18.47 14.97
CA ALA A 107 -45.10 17.96 16.14
C ALA A 107 -43.58 17.81 15.91
N ILE A 108 -43.19 17.43 14.69
CA ILE A 108 -41.80 17.19 14.28
C ILE A 108 -41.39 18.02 13.06
N TRP A 109 -42.25 18.96 12.63
CA TRP A 109 -42.07 19.71 11.39
C TRP A 109 -42.11 21.21 11.64
N SER A 110 -41.12 21.89 11.10
CA SER A 110 -40.99 23.34 11.08
C SER A 110 -40.82 23.84 9.65
N LYS A 111 -41.42 24.99 9.34
CA LYS A 111 -41.17 25.72 8.10
C LYS A 111 -40.10 26.78 8.34
N LEU A 112 -39.11 26.86 7.45
CA LEU A 112 -38.02 27.82 7.56
C LEU A 112 -38.37 29.14 6.84
N SER A 113 -38.13 30.26 7.51
CA SER A 113 -38.07 31.59 6.91
C SER A 113 -36.68 32.17 7.08
N ILE A 114 -36.15 32.82 6.04
CA ILE A 114 -34.83 33.45 6.00
C ILE A 114 -35.03 34.89 5.54
N TYR A 115 -35.10 35.80 6.49
CA TYR A 115 -35.41 37.20 6.20
C TYR A 115 -34.14 38.01 5.91
N ALA A 116 -34.08 38.54 4.70
CA ALA A 116 -33.13 39.57 4.30
C ALA A 116 -33.68 40.96 4.61
N TRP A 117 -32.82 41.86 5.09
CA TRP A 117 -33.16 43.27 5.25
C TRP A 117 -33.12 44.00 3.91
N THR A 118 -34.19 44.70 3.54
CA THR A 118 -34.26 45.59 2.37
C THR A 118 -34.78 46.97 2.78
N PRO A 119 -34.64 48.01 1.92
CA PRO A 119 -35.23 49.33 2.19
C PRO A 119 -36.75 49.30 2.42
N GLU A 120 -37.45 48.30 1.90
CA GLU A 120 -38.88 48.07 2.06
C GLU A 120 -39.24 47.23 3.30
N GLY A 121 -38.24 46.75 4.06
CA GLY A 121 -38.41 45.94 5.26
C GLY A 121 -37.82 44.53 5.12
N LEU A 122 -38.35 43.57 5.88
CA LEU A 122 -37.92 42.17 5.79
C LEU A 122 -38.52 41.47 4.57
N LYS A 123 -37.66 40.82 3.79
CA LYS A 123 -38.05 39.97 2.65
C LYS A 123 -37.61 38.53 2.90
N ASP A 124 -38.56 37.60 2.90
CA ASP A 124 -38.26 36.18 3.02
C ASP A 124 -37.62 35.65 1.73
N ALA A 125 -36.46 35.01 1.86
CA ALA A 125 -35.72 34.38 0.79
C ALA A 125 -35.88 32.85 0.78
N ALA A 126 -36.47 32.27 1.83
CA ALA A 126 -36.68 30.82 1.90
C ALA A 126 -37.80 30.36 0.93
N PRO A 127 -37.62 29.24 0.21
CA PRO A 127 -38.69 28.60 -0.54
C PRO A 127 -39.89 28.25 0.33
N ALA A 128 -41.09 28.32 -0.24
CA ALA A 128 -42.34 28.11 0.51
C ALA A 128 -42.50 26.69 1.07
N ASP A 129 -41.79 25.71 0.52
CA ASP A 129 -41.76 24.29 0.85
C ASP A 129 -40.52 23.89 1.66
N MET A 130 -39.67 24.83 2.07
CA MET A 130 -38.49 24.55 2.88
C MET A 130 -38.87 24.19 4.33
N THR A 131 -38.95 22.88 4.60
CA THR A 131 -39.32 22.34 5.92
C THR A 131 -38.23 21.43 6.50
N TYR A 132 -38.20 21.32 7.83
CA TYR A 132 -37.23 20.47 8.53
C TYR A 132 -37.79 19.93 9.86
N SER A 133 -37.11 18.91 10.38
CA SER A 133 -37.28 18.38 11.73
C SER A 133 -36.14 18.81 12.64
N HIS A 134 -34.90 18.71 12.16
CA HIS A 134 -33.71 19.33 12.77
C HIS A 134 -32.96 20.14 11.72
N ILE A 135 -32.15 21.11 12.16
CA ILE A 135 -31.45 22.01 11.26
C ILE A 135 -30.09 22.37 11.85
N ASP A 136 -29.06 22.27 11.03
CA ASP A 136 -27.75 22.87 11.31
C ASP A 136 -27.52 24.03 10.34
N ILE A 137 -26.90 25.10 10.86
CA ILE A 137 -26.50 26.27 10.08
C ILE A 137 -25.03 26.49 10.38
N VAL A 138 -24.19 26.22 9.38
CA VAL A 138 -22.74 26.09 9.56
C VAL A 138 -22.01 26.56 8.32
N ASP A 139 -20.94 27.35 8.50
CA ASP A 139 -19.98 27.70 7.44
C ASP A 139 -19.04 26.50 7.24
N LEU A 140 -19.28 25.75 6.17
CA LEU A 140 -18.54 24.53 5.87
C LEU A 140 -17.34 24.84 4.97
N PRO A 141 -16.16 24.25 5.26
CA PRO A 141 -15.02 24.44 4.40
C PRO A 141 -15.25 23.80 3.02
N SER A 142 -14.64 24.41 2.00
CA SER A 142 -14.49 23.85 0.66
C SER A 142 -13.02 23.55 0.37
N SER A 143 -12.68 23.20 -0.89
CA SER A 143 -11.29 22.99 -1.32
C SER A 143 -10.36 24.21 -1.13
N ILE A 144 -10.92 25.40 -0.86
CA ILE A 144 -10.19 26.65 -0.59
C ILE A 144 -10.37 27.17 0.84
N GLY A 145 -10.97 26.39 1.74
CA GLY A 145 -11.31 26.78 3.13
C GLY A 145 -12.76 27.27 3.29
N THR A 146 -13.07 27.84 4.45
CA THR A 146 -14.38 28.48 4.74
C THR A 146 -14.44 29.85 4.07
N ASP A 147 -15.60 30.22 3.54
CA ASP A 147 -15.80 31.47 2.80
C ASP A 147 -16.63 32.53 3.57
N GLY A 148 -17.07 32.20 4.78
CA GLY A 148 -17.87 33.08 5.63
C GLY A 148 -19.36 33.08 5.30
N GLN A 149 -19.81 32.28 4.32
CA GLN A 149 -21.22 32.05 4.03
C GLN A 149 -21.65 30.72 4.66
N ALA A 150 -22.76 30.73 5.38
CA ALA A 150 -23.26 29.52 6.03
C ALA A 150 -24.12 28.66 5.10
N GLU A 151 -23.86 27.36 5.07
CA GLU A 151 -24.75 26.33 4.56
C GLU A 151 -25.84 25.98 5.57
N ILE A 152 -26.93 25.42 5.04
CA ILE A 152 -28.05 24.92 5.84
C ILE A 152 -28.19 23.42 5.58
N ALA A 153 -28.06 22.62 6.63
CA ALA A 153 -28.36 21.20 6.59
C ALA A 153 -29.73 20.94 7.20
N LEU A 154 -30.68 20.53 6.36
CA LEU A 154 -32.05 20.21 6.74
C LEU A 154 -32.18 18.72 7.01
N TRP A 155 -32.51 18.33 8.24
CA TRP A 155 -32.83 16.96 8.62
C TRP A 155 -34.34 16.78 8.54
N ILE A 156 -34.80 16.06 7.54
CA ILE A 156 -36.22 15.86 7.21
C ILE A 156 -36.59 14.45 7.67
N HIS A 157 -37.46 14.34 8.67
CA HIS A 157 -37.88 13.03 9.19
C HIS A 157 -38.50 12.14 8.11
N ASP A 158 -38.12 10.87 8.09
CA ASP A 158 -38.63 9.89 7.12
C ASP A 158 -39.31 8.71 7.82
N THR A 159 -38.54 7.94 8.60
CA THR A 159 -39.07 6.77 9.33
C THR A 159 -38.23 6.46 10.56
N GLY A 160 -38.84 6.04 11.66
CA GLY A 160 -38.11 5.78 12.92
C GLY A 160 -37.28 6.99 13.35
N GLU A 161 -35.99 6.78 13.63
CA GLU A 161 -34.99 7.83 13.86
C GLU A 161 -34.16 8.14 12.59
N ALA A 162 -34.70 7.87 11.40
CA ALA A 162 -34.04 8.16 10.14
C ALA A 162 -34.55 9.47 9.53
N TYR A 163 -33.59 10.25 9.01
CA TYR A 163 -33.78 11.56 8.43
C TYR A 163 -33.12 11.63 7.06
N ARG A 164 -33.86 12.13 6.07
CA ARG A 164 -33.29 12.60 4.81
C ARG A 164 -32.57 13.93 5.06
N ILE A 165 -31.31 14.01 4.67
CA ILE A 165 -30.48 15.20 4.92
C ILE A 165 -30.20 15.91 3.60
N GLU A 166 -30.58 17.18 3.54
CA GLU A 166 -30.34 18.07 2.40
C GLU A 166 -29.45 19.23 2.87
N VAL A 167 -28.22 19.29 2.35
CA VAL A 167 -27.30 20.41 2.60
C VAL A 167 -27.39 21.37 1.43
N VAL A 168 -27.83 22.60 1.71
CA VAL A 168 -28.07 23.63 0.71
C VAL A 168 -27.28 24.90 0.99
N ARG A 169 -26.93 25.60 -0.09
CA ARG A 169 -26.22 26.87 -0.12
C ARG A 169 -27.02 27.87 -0.94
N TRP A 170 -26.98 29.15 -0.55
CA TRP A 170 -27.51 30.20 -1.40
C TRP A 170 -26.55 30.51 -2.54
N ASN A 171 -27.01 30.35 -3.77
CA ASN A 171 -26.24 30.60 -4.98
C ASN A 171 -27.17 31.15 -6.07
N HIS A 172 -26.69 32.10 -6.88
CA HIS A 172 -27.45 32.71 -7.99
C HIS A 172 -28.91 33.14 -7.69
N GLY A 173 -29.21 33.51 -6.44
CA GLY A 173 -30.55 33.96 -6.04
C GLY A 173 -31.52 32.86 -5.62
N ALA A 174 -31.05 31.63 -5.39
CA ALA A 174 -31.84 30.51 -4.87
C ALA A 174 -31.02 29.62 -3.93
N PHE A 175 -31.67 28.75 -3.16
CA PHE A 175 -31.00 27.68 -2.43
C PHE A 175 -30.80 26.47 -3.35
N GLU A 176 -29.55 26.05 -3.50
CA GLU A 176 -29.13 24.92 -4.32
C GLU A 176 -28.42 23.88 -3.44
N ALA A 177 -28.45 22.61 -3.85
CA ALA A 177 -27.70 21.56 -3.16
C ALA A 177 -26.18 21.83 -3.23
N ALA A 178 -25.45 21.58 -2.15
CA ALA A 178 -24.03 21.87 -2.01
C ALA A 178 -23.18 20.58 -1.90
N PRO A 179 -23.02 19.80 -2.98
CA PRO A 179 -22.30 18.52 -2.92
C PRO A 179 -20.80 18.67 -2.62
N ASP A 180 -20.22 19.83 -2.93
CA ASP A 180 -18.81 20.16 -2.69
C ASP A 180 -18.45 20.18 -1.20
N VAL A 181 -19.41 20.46 -0.32
CA VAL A 181 -19.19 20.47 1.14
C VAL A 181 -19.55 19.15 1.83
N TYR A 182 -20.13 18.18 1.10
CA TYR A 182 -20.55 16.91 1.71
C TYR A 182 -19.44 16.16 2.43
N PRO A 183 -18.18 16.10 1.92
CA PRO A 183 -17.09 15.42 2.63
C PRO A 183 -16.78 15.99 4.02
N TYR A 184 -17.20 17.22 4.32
CA TYR A 184 -16.95 17.87 5.60
C TYR A 184 -18.12 17.76 6.57
N TYR A 185 -19.36 17.70 6.06
CA TYR A 185 -20.56 17.59 6.89
C TYR A 185 -20.97 16.14 7.15
N PHE A 186 -20.94 15.28 6.14
CA PHE A 186 -21.43 13.90 6.24
C PHE A 186 -20.62 12.96 7.15
N PRO A 187 -19.34 13.19 7.51
CA PRO A 187 -18.69 12.38 8.54
C PRO A 187 -19.43 12.38 9.89
N ALA A 188 -20.05 13.49 10.29
CA ALA A 188 -20.87 13.55 11.50
C ALA A 188 -22.17 12.73 11.34
N VAL A 189 -22.77 12.77 10.16
CA VAL A 189 -23.97 11.99 9.79
C VAL A 189 -23.67 10.49 9.77
N VAL A 190 -22.48 10.10 9.28
CA VAL A 190 -22.00 8.71 9.33
C VAL A 190 -21.95 8.23 10.78
N GLY A 191 -21.33 8.99 11.69
CA GLY A 191 -21.28 8.63 13.10
C GLY A 191 -22.67 8.53 13.78
N TYR A 192 -23.66 9.28 13.29
CA TYR A 192 -25.05 9.14 13.73
C TYR A 192 -25.65 7.79 13.32
N TYR A 193 -25.55 7.42 12.03
CA TYR A 193 -26.12 6.17 11.53
C TYR A 193 -25.31 4.92 11.88
N GLU A 194 -24.00 5.02 12.10
CA GLU A 194 -23.19 3.91 12.63
C GLU A 194 -23.69 3.48 14.00
N ARG A 195 -24.01 4.43 14.90
CA ARG A 195 -24.63 4.10 16.19
C ARG A 195 -25.99 3.44 16.03
N LEU A 196 -26.86 3.97 15.17
CA LEU A 196 -28.19 3.39 14.93
C LEU A 196 -28.13 1.98 14.33
N THR A 197 -27.19 1.71 13.41
CA THR A 197 -27.00 0.36 12.86
C THR A 197 -26.36 -0.61 13.86
N GLN A 198 -25.63 -0.12 14.86
CA GLN A 198 -25.14 -0.94 15.97
C GLN A 198 -26.24 -1.26 16.99
N GLU A 199 -27.10 -0.28 17.32
CA GLU A 199 -28.22 -0.45 18.26
C GLU A 199 -29.36 -1.27 17.64
N HIS A 200 -29.60 -1.10 16.34
CA HIS A 200 -30.69 -1.70 15.59
C HIS A 200 -30.18 -2.33 14.27
N PRO A 201 -29.36 -3.39 14.33
CA PRO A 201 -28.72 -3.99 13.16
C PRO A 201 -29.69 -4.65 12.19
N ASP A 202 -30.92 -4.96 12.64
CA ASP A 202 -31.93 -5.64 11.83
C ASP A 202 -32.83 -4.67 11.04
N TYR A 203 -32.59 -3.36 11.13
CA TYR A 203 -33.44 -2.33 10.54
C TYR A 203 -32.82 -1.88 9.22
N SER A 204 -33.42 -2.32 8.09
CA SER A 204 -32.86 -2.11 6.74
C SER A 204 -32.69 -0.63 6.38
N PHE A 205 -33.58 0.24 6.86
CA PHE A 205 -33.52 1.67 6.57
C PHE A 205 -32.31 2.39 7.20
N TYR A 206 -31.83 1.98 8.38
CA TYR A 206 -30.61 2.55 8.94
C TYR A 206 -29.37 2.20 8.12
N TRP A 207 -29.32 0.99 7.54
CA TRP A 207 -28.24 0.58 6.65
C TRP A 207 -28.22 1.37 5.34
N TYR A 208 -29.40 1.69 4.79
CA TYR A 208 -29.51 2.56 3.62
C TYR A 208 -28.97 3.97 3.92
N TYR A 209 -29.45 4.59 5.00
CA TYR A 209 -29.03 5.94 5.35
C TYR A 209 -27.55 6.01 5.74
N LEU A 210 -27.00 4.96 6.34
CA LEU A 210 -25.56 4.83 6.54
C LEU A 210 -24.80 4.78 5.21
N ALA A 211 -25.28 3.98 4.24
CA ALA A 211 -24.65 3.86 2.94
C ALA A 211 -24.68 5.18 2.14
N ASP A 212 -25.82 5.89 2.12
CA ASP A 212 -25.93 7.20 1.47
C ASP A 212 -25.02 8.23 2.16
N ALA A 213 -24.97 8.23 3.50
CA ALA A 213 -24.09 9.12 4.24
C ALA A 213 -22.60 8.86 3.96
N GLN A 214 -22.18 7.59 3.96
CA GLN A 214 -20.80 7.19 3.64
C GLN A 214 -20.43 7.54 2.19
N TYR A 215 -21.34 7.33 1.24
CA TYR A 215 -21.14 7.71 -0.15
C TYR A 215 -20.92 9.22 -0.29
N ARG A 216 -21.77 10.04 0.36
CA ARG A 216 -21.66 11.51 0.36
C ARG A 216 -20.45 12.03 1.13
N ALA A 217 -19.99 11.30 2.15
CA ALA A 217 -18.75 11.57 2.87
C ALA A 217 -17.48 11.23 2.07
N GLY A 218 -17.61 10.61 0.89
CA GLY A 218 -16.46 10.19 0.07
C GLY A 218 -15.79 8.90 0.54
N MET A 219 -16.53 8.01 1.22
CA MET A 219 -16.10 6.72 1.76
C MET A 219 -16.71 5.54 0.96
N PRO A 220 -16.39 5.37 -0.33
CA PRO A 220 -17.12 4.47 -1.21
C PRO A 220 -16.97 2.98 -0.86
N GLU A 221 -15.86 2.55 -0.28
CA GLU A 221 -15.65 1.16 0.16
C GLU A 221 -16.57 0.80 1.34
N ALA A 222 -16.66 1.70 2.33
CA ALA A 222 -17.58 1.55 3.45
C ALA A 222 -19.05 1.60 2.97
N ALA A 223 -19.36 2.55 2.09
CA ALA A 223 -20.68 2.70 1.50
C ALA A 223 -21.11 1.42 0.74
N LEU A 224 -20.20 0.79 0.00
CA LEU A 224 -20.46 -0.46 -0.73
C LEU A 224 -20.82 -1.61 0.22
N LYS A 225 -20.13 -1.70 1.36
CA LYS A 225 -20.46 -2.70 2.39
C LYS A 225 -21.85 -2.45 2.97
N SER A 226 -22.16 -1.20 3.33
CA SER A 226 -23.45 -0.82 3.92
C SER A 226 -24.62 -0.99 2.96
N VAL A 227 -24.48 -0.62 1.68
CA VAL A 227 -25.56 -0.79 0.68
C VAL A 227 -25.83 -2.27 0.39
N ARG A 228 -24.78 -3.11 0.33
CA ARG A 228 -24.94 -4.57 0.19
C ARG A 228 -25.60 -5.20 1.40
N LYS A 229 -25.29 -4.71 2.60
CA LYS A 229 -26.01 -5.10 3.81
C LYS A 229 -27.49 -4.72 3.72
N ALA A 230 -27.83 -3.51 3.29
CA ALA A 230 -29.23 -3.09 3.07
C ALA A 230 -29.94 -3.97 2.02
N LEU A 231 -29.27 -4.34 0.92
CA LEU A 231 -29.79 -5.23 -0.14
C LEU A 231 -30.03 -6.69 0.32
N SER A 232 -29.37 -7.11 1.40
CA SER A 232 -29.44 -8.48 1.94
C SER A 232 -30.71 -8.77 2.75
N PHE A 233 -31.42 -7.73 3.19
CA PHE A 233 -32.67 -7.90 3.93
C PHE A 233 -33.77 -8.49 3.03
N ALA A 234 -34.64 -9.31 3.63
CA ALA A 234 -35.80 -9.88 2.94
C ALA A 234 -36.74 -8.77 2.42
N GLU A 235 -36.92 -7.72 3.23
CA GLU A 235 -37.62 -6.49 2.88
C GLU A 235 -36.64 -5.31 2.94
N PRO A 236 -35.90 -5.07 1.84
CA PRO A 236 -34.98 -3.95 1.78
C PRO A 236 -35.76 -2.62 1.81
N TYR A 237 -35.15 -1.61 2.41
CA TYR A 237 -35.63 -0.23 2.40
C TYR A 237 -34.52 0.69 1.86
N PRO A 238 -34.82 1.64 0.97
CA PRO A 238 -36.05 1.79 0.19
C PRO A 238 -36.23 0.61 -0.78
N GLU A 239 -37.05 0.76 -1.81
CA GLU A 239 -37.19 -0.27 -2.83
C GLU A 239 -35.84 -0.71 -3.42
N ARG A 240 -35.72 -2.00 -3.73
CA ARG A 240 -34.46 -2.63 -4.19
C ARG A 240 -33.82 -1.89 -5.37
N HIS A 241 -34.61 -1.30 -6.26
CA HIS A 241 -34.09 -0.53 -7.40
C HIS A 241 -33.27 0.70 -6.95
N THR A 242 -33.75 1.45 -5.95
CA THR A 242 -33.02 2.60 -5.38
C THR A 242 -31.69 2.20 -4.77
N LEU A 243 -31.66 1.06 -4.06
CA LEU A 243 -30.43 0.53 -3.48
C LEU A 243 -29.43 0.07 -4.55
N LEU A 244 -29.90 -0.57 -5.62
CA LEU A 244 -29.07 -0.94 -6.76
C LEU A 244 -28.51 0.29 -7.48
N GLU A 245 -29.28 1.38 -7.58
CA GLU A 245 -28.81 2.64 -8.16
C GLU A 245 -27.75 3.31 -7.27
N LEU A 246 -27.93 3.27 -5.94
CA LEU A 246 -26.90 3.74 -4.99
C LEU A 246 -25.63 2.87 -5.09
N GLU A 247 -25.76 1.53 -5.13
CA GLU A 247 -24.63 0.62 -5.33
C GLU A 247 -23.90 0.92 -6.64
N ARG A 248 -24.64 1.14 -7.73
CA ARG A 248 -24.10 1.53 -9.05
C ARG A 248 -23.31 2.82 -8.97
N ARG A 249 -23.85 3.86 -8.33
CA ARG A 249 -23.16 5.16 -8.14
C ARG A 249 -21.92 5.05 -7.26
N ILE A 250 -21.96 4.21 -6.24
CA ILE A 250 -20.78 3.89 -5.40
C ILE A 250 -19.71 3.19 -6.25
N GLN A 251 -20.11 2.22 -7.07
CA GLN A 251 -19.20 1.52 -8.00
C GLN A 251 -18.63 2.47 -9.07
N GLU A 252 -19.42 3.41 -9.59
CA GLU A 252 -18.95 4.46 -10.49
C GLU A 252 -17.98 5.41 -9.80
N MET A 253 -18.16 5.74 -8.52
CA MET A 253 -17.21 6.54 -7.76
C MET A 253 -15.89 5.80 -7.55
N LEU A 254 -15.95 4.49 -7.29
CA LEU A 254 -14.78 3.61 -7.23
C LEU A 254 -14.08 3.54 -8.60
N ALA A 255 -14.83 3.47 -9.70
CA ALA A 255 -14.30 3.41 -11.06
C ALA A 255 -13.75 4.78 -11.55
N GLY A 256 -14.43 5.89 -11.26
CA GLY A 256 -14.07 7.25 -11.68
C GLY A 256 -12.84 7.81 -10.95
N ARG A 257 -12.57 7.36 -9.71
CA ARG A 257 -11.25 7.52 -9.09
C ARG A 257 -10.15 6.86 -9.94
N GLY A 258 -10.45 5.75 -10.61
CA GLY A 258 -9.55 5.08 -11.55
C GLY A 258 -9.28 5.88 -12.83
N GLU A 259 -10.27 6.59 -13.39
CA GLU A 259 -10.13 7.38 -14.63
C GLU A 259 -9.43 8.73 -14.45
N ALA A 260 -9.68 9.46 -13.37
CA ALA A 260 -8.88 10.66 -13.04
C ALA A 260 -7.43 10.30 -12.63
N GLN A 261 -7.21 9.07 -12.15
CA GLN A 261 -5.87 8.55 -11.86
C GLN A 261 -5.09 8.07 -13.10
N LEU A 262 -5.75 7.74 -14.21
CA LEU A 262 -5.06 7.26 -15.42
C LEU A 262 -4.04 8.28 -15.98
N GLY A 263 -4.30 9.58 -15.81
CA GLY A 263 -3.36 10.66 -16.17
C GLY A 263 -2.30 11.00 -15.11
N SER A 264 -2.38 10.40 -13.90
CA SER A 264 -1.49 10.67 -12.76
C SER A 264 -0.83 9.40 -12.19
N ARG A 265 -0.97 8.26 -12.86
CA ARG A 265 -0.31 7.01 -12.46
C ARG A 265 1.12 6.98 -12.95
N LEU A 266 1.99 6.54 -12.03
CA LEU A 266 3.42 6.50 -12.19
C LEU A 266 3.88 5.05 -12.03
N TYR A 267 4.70 4.61 -12.96
CA TYR A 267 5.23 3.24 -13.01
C TYR A 267 6.74 3.28 -12.76
N PRO A 268 7.29 2.45 -11.87
CA PRO A 268 8.71 2.47 -11.58
C PRO A 268 9.51 2.07 -12.82
N ALA A 269 10.57 2.82 -13.08
CA ALA A 269 11.39 2.71 -14.28
C ALA A 269 12.87 2.83 -13.91
N SER A 270 13.64 1.81 -14.24
CA SER A 270 15.07 1.74 -13.95
C SER A 270 15.93 2.19 -15.13
N VAL A 271 17.05 2.83 -14.84
CA VAL A 271 18.03 3.29 -15.82
C VAL A 271 19.43 2.86 -15.36
N LYS A 272 20.16 2.13 -16.21
CA LYS A 272 21.57 1.82 -15.99
C LYS A 272 22.41 3.08 -16.25
N THR A 273 23.21 3.50 -15.27
CA THR A 273 24.06 4.70 -15.30
C THR A 273 25.53 4.34 -15.08
N THR A 274 26.42 5.35 -15.04
CA THR A 274 27.84 5.17 -14.65
C THR A 274 28.05 4.96 -13.15
N SER A 275 26.97 4.94 -12.36
CA SER A 275 26.98 4.77 -10.91
C SER A 275 25.95 3.70 -10.51
N GLY A 276 25.85 2.65 -11.32
CA GLY A 276 24.88 1.56 -11.17
C GLY A 276 23.49 1.87 -11.74
N THR A 277 22.54 1.00 -11.43
CA THR A 277 21.13 1.16 -11.80
C THR A 277 20.43 2.15 -10.87
N ARG A 278 19.69 3.11 -11.43
CA ARG A 278 18.91 4.11 -10.71
C ARG A 278 17.44 4.03 -11.09
N TRP A 279 16.56 4.27 -10.12
CA TRP A 279 15.12 4.17 -10.30
C TRP A 279 14.44 5.54 -10.24
N GLY A 280 13.49 5.73 -11.14
CA GLY A 280 12.56 6.84 -11.21
C GLY A 280 11.17 6.33 -11.60
N TYR A 281 10.32 7.21 -12.13
CA TYR A 281 8.97 6.82 -12.52
C TYR A 281 8.55 7.45 -13.86
N ILE A 282 7.90 6.64 -14.68
CA ILE A 282 7.29 7.06 -15.95
C ILE A 282 5.79 7.21 -15.81
N ASN A 283 5.17 8.06 -16.63
CA ASN A 283 3.72 8.09 -16.80
C ASN A 283 3.26 7.03 -17.82
N HIS A 284 1.96 7.03 -18.12
CA HIS A 284 1.35 6.11 -19.08
C HIS A 284 1.82 6.28 -20.54
N SER A 285 2.38 7.43 -20.93
CA SER A 285 2.98 7.64 -22.25
C SER A 285 4.44 7.16 -22.33
N GLY A 286 5.03 6.71 -21.22
CA GLY A 286 6.43 6.30 -21.13
C GLY A 286 7.40 7.44 -20.87
N GLU A 287 6.90 8.64 -20.60
CA GLU A 287 7.72 9.82 -20.29
C GLU A 287 8.17 9.77 -18.84
N MET A 288 9.45 10.03 -18.59
CA MET A 288 10.01 10.09 -17.23
C MET A 288 9.47 11.33 -16.50
N VAL A 289 8.67 11.10 -15.46
CA VAL A 289 8.09 12.17 -14.61
C VAL A 289 8.94 12.39 -13.37
N ILE A 290 9.40 11.31 -12.74
CA ILE A 290 10.34 11.36 -11.63
C ILE A 290 11.67 10.84 -12.15
N HIS A 291 12.70 11.69 -12.17
CA HIS A 291 14.01 11.31 -12.68
C HIS A 291 14.66 10.18 -11.86
N PRO A 292 15.46 9.32 -12.50
CA PRO A 292 16.06 8.18 -11.82
C PRO A 292 17.17 8.63 -10.85
N VAL A 293 16.84 8.67 -9.57
CA VAL A 293 17.75 9.10 -8.49
C VAL A 293 17.82 8.07 -7.35
N TYR A 294 16.81 7.22 -7.22
CA TYR A 294 16.70 6.23 -6.15
C TYR A 294 17.56 4.99 -6.45
N ASP A 295 18.05 4.33 -5.42
CA ASP A 295 18.71 3.02 -5.52
C ASP A 295 17.70 1.90 -5.82
N ASP A 296 16.47 2.05 -5.32
CA ASP A 296 15.33 1.15 -5.55
C ASP A 296 14.00 1.92 -5.48
N ALA A 297 12.98 1.46 -6.20
CA ALA A 297 11.66 2.10 -6.23
C ALA A 297 10.53 1.08 -6.44
N GLN A 298 9.63 0.99 -5.46
CA GLN A 298 8.45 0.13 -5.53
C GLN A 298 7.29 0.81 -6.30
N ASP A 299 6.30 0.00 -6.69
CA ASP A 299 5.08 0.49 -7.33
C ASP A 299 4.32 1.44 -6.38
N PHE A 300 3.65 2.46 -6.95
CA PHE A 300 2.72 3.28 -6.18
C PHE A 300 1.52 2.44 -5.77
N GLN A 301 1.22 2.41 -4.47
CA GLN A 301 0.04 1.75 -3.92
C GLN A 301 -1.22 2.59 -4.16
N ASP A 302 -2.39 2.01 -3.91
CA ASP A 302 -3.69 2.68 -4.13
C ASP A 302 -3.85 3.96 -3.31
N ASN A 303 -3.17 4.06 -2.15
CA ASN A 303 -3.10 5.26 -1.32
C ASN A 303 -2.21 6.38 -1.91
N GLY A 304 -1.56 6.15 -3.05
CA GLY A 304 -0.73 7.13 -3.73
C GLY A 304 0.68 7.29 -3.17
N LEU A 305 1.13 6.34 -2.32
CA LEU A 305 2.48 6.31 -1.76
C LEU A 305 3.33 5.22 -2.41
N ALA A 306 4.63 5.49 -2.53
CA ALA A 306 5.61 4.50 -2.95
C ALA A 306 6.80 4.47 -1.98
N ILE A 307 7.32 3.26 -1.76
CA ILE A 307 8.53 3.04 -0.96
C ILE A 307 9.73 3.13 -1.91
N VAL A 308 10.71 3.94 -1.54
CA VAL A 308 11.95 4.14 -2.32
C VAL A 308 13.16 4.03 -1.42
N SER A 309 14.28 3.57 -1.98
CA SER A 309 15.58 3.56 -1.30
C SER A 309 16.50 4.63 -1.86
N ALA A 310 17.18 5.35 -0.98
CA ALA A 310 18.25 6.27 -1.35
C ALA A 310 19.39 6.20 -0.33
N HIS A 311 20.62 6.09 -0.82
CA HIS A 311 21.82 5.93 -0.02
C HIS A 311 21.74 4.70 0.91
N GLY A 312 21.11 3.62 0.44
CA GLY A 312 20.97 2.36 1.18
C GLY A 312 19.95 2.38 2.33
N SER A 313 19.13 3.43 2.45
CA SER A 313 18.02 3.50 3.42
C SER A 313 16.69 3.74 2.70
N TYR A 314 15.61 3.21 3.26
CA TYR A 314 14.26 3.33 2.73
C TYR A 314 13.51 4.52 3.32
N GLY A 315 12.71 5.16 2.48
CA GLY A 315 11.75 6.22 2.77
C GLY A 315 10.47 6.04 1.95
N VAL A 316 9.56 7.01 2.06
CA VAL A 316 8.25 6.99 1.38
C VAL A 316 8.05 8.30 0.65
N ILE A 317 7.64 8.24 -0.61
CA ILE A 317 7.32 9.40 -1.44
C ILE A 317 5.85 9.42 -1.87
N ASP A 318 5.34 10.62 -2.11
CA ASP A 318 4.10 10.84 -2.86
C ASP A 318 4.34 10.84 -4.38
N ARG A 319 3.25 10.96 -5.16
CA ARG A 319 3.31 11.01 -6.65
C ARG A 319 4.00 12.25 -7.21
N SER A 320 4.25 13.26 -6.39
CA SER A 320 5.02 14.46 -6.78
C SER A 320 6.50 14.35 -6.40
N ALA A 321 6.95 13.16 -5.97
CA ALA A 321 8.29 12.88 -5.45
C ALA A 321 8.63 13.61 -4.14
N HIS A 322 7.65 14.12 -3.40
CA HIS A 322 7.92 14.64 -2.06
C HIS A 322 8.04 13.48 -1.08
N TYR A 323 9.10 13.50 -0.26
CA TYR A 323 9.24 12.57 0.83
C TYR A 323 8.19 12.83 1.92
N VAL A 324 7.29 11.88 2.09
CA VAL A 324 6.43 11.76 3.28
C VAL A 324 7.26 11.23 4.45
N VAL A 325 8.16 10.28 4.16
CA VAL A 325 9.14 9.74 5.10
C VAL A 325 10.51 9.83 4.45
N GLN A 326 11.44 10.54 5.10
CA GLN A 326 12.83 10.65 4.63
C GLN A 326 13.53 9.27 4.66
N PRO A 327 14.47 8.99 3.74
CA PRO A 327 15.26 7.77 3.77
C PRO A 327 16.06 7.65 5.07
N GLN A 328 15.65 6.75 5.96
CA GLN A 328 16.30 6.55 7.26
C GLN A 328 16.10 5.14 7.83
N TYR A 329 15.20 4.35 7.25
CA TYR A 329 14.89 3.00 7.71
C TYR A 329 15.67 1.95 6.95
N GLN A 330 16.00 0.85 7.60
CA GLN A 330 16.62 -0.31 6.97
C GLN A 330 15.63 -1.06 6.06
N SER A 331 14.35 -1.03 6.40
CA SER A 331 13.26 -1.52 5.55
C SER A 331 11.93 -0.86 5.91
N ILE A 332 11.00 -0.84 4.95
CA ILE A 332 9.60 -0.44 5.13
C ILE A 332 8.73 -1.50 4.43
N SER A 333 7.71 -2.05 5.11
CA SER A 333 6.74 -2.96 4.48
C SER A 333 5.76 -2.18 3.58
N PRO A 334 5.11 -2.83 2.60
CA PRO A 334 3.93 -2.27 1.94
C PRO A 334 2.87 -1.81 2.96
N PHE A 335 2.04 -0.85 2.56
CA PHE A 335 0.95 -0.37 3.39
C PHE A 335 -0.21 -1.37 3.31
N SER A 336 -0.51 -2.02 4.42
CA SER A 336 -1.70 -2.87 4.60
C SER A 336 -2.64 -2.18 5.56
N GLU A 337 -3.92 -2.04 5.19
CA GLU A 337 -4.93 -1.37 6.02
C GLU A 337 -4.48 0.02 6.53
N HIS A 338 -3.84 0.80 5.64
CA HIS A 338 -3.27 2.13 5.92
C HIS A 338 -2.13 2.14 6.95
N ARG A 339 -1.45 1.01 7.18
CA ARG A 339 -0.29 0.88 8.07
C ARG A 339 0.88 0.20 7.39
N ALA A 340 2.09 0.62 7.75
CA ALA A 340 3.33 -0.04 7.35
C ALA A 340 4.20 -0.30 8.58
N THR A 341 5.04 -1.32 8.52
CA THR A 341 6.09 -1.55 9.52
C THR A 341 7.41 -1.00 8.99
N VAL A 342 8.18 -0.35 9.86
CA VAL A 342 9.51 0.18 9.57
C VAL A 342 10.52 -0.43 10.52
N MET A 343 11.73 -0.69 10.03
CA MET A 343 12.82 -1.23 10.84
C MET A 343 14.00 -0.27 10.84
N ASP A 344 14.53 0.01 12.04
CA ASP A 344 15.81 0.67 12.24
C ASP A 344 16.67 -0.13 13.24
N GLY A 345 17.82 0.41 13.66
CA GLY A 345 18.71 -0.26 14.59
C GLY A 345 18.12 -0.57 15.98
N GLN A 346 16.94 -0.05 16.32
CA GLN A 346 16.23 -0.38 17.56
C GLN A 346 15.21 -1.52 17.38
N GLY A 347 14.84 -1.85 16.13
CA GLY A 347 13.83 -2.84 15.79
C GLY A 347 12.66 -2.27 14.97
N PHE A 348 11.59 -3.05 14.89
CA PHE A 348 10.37 -2.73 14.16
C PHE A 348 9.47 -1.76 14.91
N LYS A 349 8.85 -0.84 14.17
CA LYS A 349 7.84 0.12 14.61
C LYS A 349 6.71 0.16 13.58
N MET A 350 5.50 0.53 13.99
CA MET A 350 4.38 0.75 13.05
C MET A 350 4.24 2.23 12.73
N ILE A 351 3.99 2.56 11.45
CA ILE A 351 3.69 3.93 10.99
C ILE A 351 2.34 4.00 10.27
N ASN A 352 1.73 5.18 10.27
CA ASN A 352 0.62 5.51 9.38
C ASN A 352 1.10 6.08 8.03
N GLU A 353 0.16 6.40 7.14
CA GLU A 353 0.43 6.97 5.81
C GLU A 353 1.08 8.36 5.82
N GLN A 354 1.07 9.06 6.96
CA GLN A 354 1.77 10.33 7.15
C GLN A 354 3.19 10.14 7.73
N GLY A 355 3.63 8.89 7.92
CA GLY A 355 4.94 8.57 8.50
C GLY A 355 5.00 8.70 10.03
N VAL A 356 3.86 8.91 10.70
CA VAL A 356 3.80 9.02 12.17
C VAL A 356 3.97 7.64 12.77
N ILE A 357 4.96 7.49 13.66
CA ILE A 357 5.16 6.27 14.45
C ILE A 357 4.02 6.13 15.47
N LEU A 358 3.33 4.99 15.43
CA LEU A 358 2.17 4.68 16.26
C LEU A 358 2.52 3.84 17.47
N THR A 359 3.51 2.95 17.35
CA THR A 359 3.96 2.11 18.46
C THR A 359 4.71 2.94 19.51
N SER A 360 4.45 2.65 20.79
CA SER A 360 5.11 3.33 21.92
C SER A 360 6.57 2.93 22.13
N ARG A 361 7.02 1.83 21.51
CA ARG A 361 8.39 1.30 21.55
C ARG A 361 8.73 0.57 20.25
N ALA A 362 10.01 0.20 20.10
CA ALA A 362 10.46 -0.72 19.07
C ALA A 362 10.27 -2.18 19.53
N TYR A 363 10.02 -3.07 18.56
CA TYR A 363 9.83 -4.51 18.76
C TYR A 363 10.85 -5.30 17.94
N PRO A 364 11.26 -6.50 18.37
CA PRO A 364 12.05 -7.40 17.54
C PRO A 364 11.40 -7.72 16.18
N TYR A 365 10.07 -7.77 16.12
CA TYR A 365 9.31 -8.02 14.90
C TYR A 365 7.85 -7.55 15.05
N ILE A 366 7.28 -7.06 13.95
CA ILE A 366 5.86 -6.78 13.78
C ILE A 366 5.46 -7.28 12.37
N ALA A 367 4.40 -8.08 12.28
CA ALA A 367 3.80 -8.51 11.02
C ALA A 367 2.96 -7.40 10.37
N GLU A 368 2.54 -7.60 9.12
CA GLU A 368 1.59 -6.70 8.47
C GLU A 368 0.24 -6.67 9.21
N LEU A 369 -0.47 -5.55 9.12
CA LEU A 369 -1.81 -5.43 9.69
C LEU A 369 -2.79 -6.26 8.84
N ARG A 370 -3.50 -7.20 9.48
CA ARG A 370 -4.61 -7.98 8.89
C ARG A 370 -5.80 -8.02 9.83
N GLU A 371 -6.98 -7.69 9.31
CA GLU A 371 -8.22 -7.59 10.08
C GLU A 371 -8.09 -6.70 11.33
N GLY A 372 -7.32 -5.60 11.21
CA GLY A 372 -7.04 -4.67 12.29
C GLY A 372 -6.12 -5.22 13.39
N ARG A 373 -5.38 -6.31 13.13
CA ARG A 373 -4.42 -6.89 14.08
C ARG A 373 -3.07 -7.16 13.41
N ALA A 374 -1.99 -6.89 14.12
CA ALA A 374 -0.63 -7.21 13.69
C ALA A 374 0.06 -8.07 14.75
N VAL A 375 0.55 -9.25 14.36
CA VAL A 375 1.34 -10.11 15.25
C VAL A 375 2.64 -9.40 15.63
N PHE A 376 3.01 -9.41 16.91
CA PHE A 376 4.34 -9.00 17.36
C PHE A 376 4.91 -10.05 18.32
N TYR A 377 6.23 -10.07 18.50
CA TYR A 377 6.82 -10.79 19.62
C TYR A 377 7.79 -9.94 20.43
N VAL A 378 8.01 -10.35 21.67
CA VAL A 378 9.08 -9.87 22.55
C VAL A 378 9.97 -11.03 22.97
N THR A 379 11.25 -10.76 23.21
CA THR A 379 12.18 -11.75 23.73
C THR A 379 12.25 -11.64 25.24
N ASP A 380 12.06 -12.76 25.95
CA ASP A 380 12.28 -12.84 27.38
C ASP A 380 13.70 -13.36 27.68
N HIS A 381 14.56 -12.49 28.22
CA HIS A 381 15.93 -12.85 28.63
C HIS A 381 16.00 -13.34 30.09
N SER A 382 14.88 -13.44 30.80
CA SER A 382 14.84 -13.75 32.24
C SER A 382 14.72 -15.24 32.57
N SER A 383 14.36 -16.09 31.60
CA SER A 383 14.42 -17.54 31.73
C SER A 383 15.78 -18.04 31.24
N GLY A 384 16.61 -18.58 32.13
CA GLY A 384 17.95 -19.13 31.82
C GLY A 384 17.98 -20.37 30.92
N ASP A 385 16.99 -20.52 30.04
CA ASP A 385 16.75 -21.63 29.12
C ASP A 385 16.49 -21.06 27.71
N GLY A 386 17.47 -20.32 27.19
CA GLY A 386 17.44 -19.70 25.87
C GLY A 386 16.48 -18.50 25.70
N ASP A 387 16.70 -17.73 24.64
CA ASP A 387 15.82 -16.62 24.23
C ASP A 387 14.44 -17.17 23.85
N ASN A 388 13.44 -17.00 24.73
CA ASN A 388 12.08 -17.48 24.47
C ASN A 388 11.22 -16.31 23.99
N SER A 389 10.80 -16.35 22.72
CA SER A 389 9.89 -15.35 22.15
C SER A 389 8.47 -15.55 22.68
N ARG A 390 7.79 -14.44 22.99
CA ARG A 390 6.37 -14.41 23.35
C ARG A 390 5.60 -13.52 22.39
N TYR A 391 4.53 -14.07 21.82
CA TYR A 391 3.73 -13.45 20.79
C TYR A 391 2.45 -12.82 21.36
N GLY A 392 2.08 -11.68 20.79
CA GLY A 392 0.87 -10.91 21.06
C GLY A 392 0.36 -10.21 19.81
N TYR A 393 -0.61 -9.32 19.95
CA TYR A 393 -1.18 -8.56 18.83
C TYR A 393 -1.30 -7.06 19.14
N LEU A 394 -0.88 -6.25 18.17
CA LEU A 394 -1.12 -4.81 18.12
C LEU A 394 -2.44 -4.53 17.39
N ASP A 395 -3.10 -3.42 17.73
CA ASP A 395 -4.15 -2.82 16.90
C ASP A 395 -3.56 -1.87 15.84
N ALA A 396 -4.44 -1.29 15.01
CA ALA A 396 -4.03 -0.32 13.99
C ALA A 396 -3.43 0.96 14.59
N ASP A 397 -3.67 1.29 15.85
CA ASP A 397 -3.08 2.46 16.50
C ASP A 397 -1.77 2.12 17.23
N GLY A 398 -1.26 0.90 17.03
CA GLY A 398 0.00 0.44 17.60
C GLY A 398 -0.07 0.06 19.08
N HIS A 399 -1.27 -0.11 19.64
CA HIS A 399 -1.45 -0.52 21.03
C HIS A 399 -1.44 -2.05 21.17
N GLU A 400 -0.79 -2.55 22.22
CA GLU A 400 -0.82 -3.98 22.60
C GLU A 400 -2.20 -4.38 23.15
N VAL A 401 -3.14 -4.69 22.25
CA VAL A 401 -4.50 -5.12 22.62
C VAL A 401 -4.60 -6.57 23.05
N ILE A 402 -3.66 -7.42 22.61
CA ILE A 402 -3.48 -8.78 23.12
C ILE A 402 -2.02 -8.90 23.58
N PRO A 403 -1.78 -9.02 24.89
CA PRO A 403 -0.42 -8.98 25.44
C PRO A 403 0.41 -10.19 24.99
N ALA A 404 1.72 -10.00 24.87
CA ALA A 404 2.66 -11.05 24.51
C ALA A 404 2.71 -12.17 25.56
N ARG A 405 2.07 -13.30 25.26
CA ARG A 405 1.97 -14.45 26.18
C ARG A 405 1.94 -15.81 25.49
N TYR A 406 1.82 -15.83 24.17
CA TYR A 406 1.75 -17.07 23.39
C TYR A 406 3.16 -17.50 22.96
N ALA A 407 3.38 -18.80 22.84
CA ALA A 407 4.64 -19.34 22.31
C ALA A 407 4.76 -19.14 20.79
N ASP A 408 3.62 -19.00 20.09
CA ASP A 408 3.53 -18.71 18.66
C ASP A 408 2.12 -18.17 18.33
N ALA A 409 1.97 -17.47 17.20
CA ALA A 409 0.73 -16.82 16.80
C ALA A 409 0.59 -16.70 15.27
N ASN A 410 -0.56 -17.13 14.73
CA ASN A 410 -0.92 -16.89 13.33
C ASN A 410 -1.65 -15.55 13.14
N ASP A 411 -1.73 -15.07 11.91
CA ASP A 411 -2.55 -13.93 11.53
C ASP A 411 -4.05 -14.21 11.76
N PHE A 412 -4.82 -13.13 11.89
CA PHE A 412 -6.28 -13.21 11.97
C PHE A 412 -6.89 -13.48 10.59
N VAL A 413 -7.83 -14.41 10.55
CA VAL A 413 -8.67 -14.74 9.39
C VAL A 413 -10.09 -14.99 9.91
N ASP A 414 -11.09 -14.36 9.29
CA ASP A 414 -12.49 -14.45 9.69
C ASP A 414 -12.71 -14.07 11.18
N GLY A 415 -11.95 -13.08 11.68
CA GLY A 415 -12.01 -12.57 13.04
C GLY A 415 -11.43 -13.51 14.10
N LYS A 416 -10.69 -14.56 13.71
CA LYS A 416 -10.11 -15.55 14.62
C LYS A 416 -8.64 -15.83 14.28
N ALA A 417 -7.88 -16.24 15.29
CA ALA A 417 -6.49 -16.65 15.11
C ALA A 417 -6.17 -17.88 15.95
N VAL A 418 -5.25 -18.71 15.45
CA VAL A 418 -4.71 -19.85 16.19
C VAL A 418 -3.40 -19.45 16.83
N VAL A 419 -3.30 -19.66 18.13
CA VAL A 419 -2.11 -19.34 18.94
C VAL A 419 -1.60 -20.60 19.64
N LYS A 420 -0.29 -20.75 19.72
CA LYS A 420 0.36 -21.80 20.51
C LYS A 420 0.50 -21.31 21.95
N LEU A 421 -0.10 -22.01 22.90
CA LEU A 421 0.01 -21.68 24.33
C LEU A 421 1.34 -22.17 24.90
N LYS A 422 1.70 -23.42 24.56
CA LYS A 422 2.92 -24.14 24.91
C LYS A 422 3.00 -25.39 24.02
N ASP A 423 4.01 -26.23 24.23
CA ASP A 423 4.09 -27.50 23.50
C ASP A 423 2.82 -28.34 23.68
N ASP A 424 2.40 -28.92 22.56
CA ASP A 424 1.19 -29.73 22.39
C ASP A 424 -0.12 -29.04 22.81
N ASN A 425 -0.15 -27.71 22.90
CA ASN A 425 -1.32 -26.95 23.36
C ASN A 425 -1.53 -25.68 22.55
N TYR A 426 -2.65 -25.64 21.82
CA TYR A 426 -3.06 -24.50 20.99
C TYR A 426 -4.43 -23.98 21.44
N ALA A 427 -4.76 -22.77 21.03
CA ALA A 427 -6.08 -22.19 21.24
C ALA A 427 -6.53 -21.39 20.01
N LEU A 428 -7.83 -21.39 19.76
CA LEU A 428 -8.47 -20.45 18.86
C LEU A 428 -8.92 -19.24 19.69
N ILE A 429 -8.56 -18.04 19.25
CA ILE A 429 -8.91 -16.78 19.92
C ILE A 429 -9.68 -15.87 18.97
N ASP A 430 -10.48 -14.96 19.53
CA ASP A 430 -11.09 -13.86 18.78
C ASP A 430 -10.21 -12.60 18.77
N LEU A 431 -10.67 -11.55 18.07
CA LEU A 431 -9.98 -10.26 17.96
C LEU A 431 -9.71 -9.55 19.31
N HIS A 432 -10.34 -9.98 20.41
CA HIS A 432 -10.11 -9.46 21.77
C HIS A 432 -9.23 -10.40 22.62
N GLY A 433 -8.69 -11.47 22.02
CA GLY A 433 -7.88 -12.46 22.70
C GLY A 433 -8.67 -13.39 23.61
N ARG A 434 -10.02 -13.42 23.51
CA ARG A 434 -10.84 -14.37 24.25
C ARG A 434 -10.66 -15.74 23.62
N LYS A 435 -10.31 -16.74 24.44
CA LYS A 435 -10.19 -18.13 23.99
C LYS A 435 -11.56 -18.70 23.65
N LEU A 436 -11.75 -19.08 22.40
CA LEU A 436 -12.95 -19.74 21.87
C LEU A 436 -12.87 -21.26 22.05
N ALA A 437 -11.69 -21.84 21.86
CA ALA A 437 -11.42 -23.27 22.02
C ALA A 437 -9.96 -23.53 22.45
N THR A 438 -9.66 -24.75 22.88
CA THR A 438 -8.30 -25.21 23.22
C THR A 438 -8.10 -26.61 22.69
N TYR A 439 -6.91 -26.87 22.16
CA TYR A 439 -6.57 -28.09 21.45
C TYR A 439 -5.33 -28.73 22.06
N HIS A 440 -5.40 -30.03 22.34
CA HIS A 440 -4.31 -30.83 22.90
C HIS A 440 -3.68 -31.70 21.81
N PHE A 441 -2.97 -31.05 20.89
CA PHE A 441 -2.35 -31.64 19.70
C PHE A 441 -0.95 -31.09 19.51
N ALA A 442 -0.04 -31.90 18.94
CA ALA A 442 1.33 -31.48 18.65
C ALA A 442 1.39 -30.27 17.70
N TYR A 443 0.44 -30.19 16.77
CA TYR A 443 0.32 -29.08 15.85
C TYR A 443 -1.15 -28.77 15.54
N VAL A 444 -1.47 -27.48 15.46
CA VAL A 444 -2.71 -26.94 14.90
C VAL A 444 -2.33 -25.74 14.02
N GLY A 445 -2.64 -25.83 12.73
CA GLY A 445 -2.37 -24.79 11.74
C GLY A 445 -3.41 -23.67 11.75
N PRO A 446 -3.27 -22.66 10.88
CA PRO A 446 -4.19 -21.54 10.81
C PRO A 446 -5.60 -21.98 10.34
N LEU A 447 -6.59 -21.16 10.70
CA LEU A 447 -7.99 -21.40 10.36
C LEU A 447 -8.22 -21.18 8.86
N GLY A 448 -8.87 -22.15 8.20
CA GLY A 448 -9.41 -21.99 6.86
C GLY A 448 -10.86 -22.47 6.82
N GLU A 449 -11.80 -21.56 6.62
CA GLU A 449 -13.24 -21.85 6.51
C GLU A 449 -13.81 -22.76 7.62
N GLY A 450 -13.41 -22.55 8.88
CA GLY A 450 -13.88 -23.35 10.01
C GLY A 450 -13.20 -24.72 10.20
N LEU A 451 -12.18 -25.03 9.39
CA LEU A 451 -11.37 -26.24 9.54
C LEU A 451 -9.90 -25.87 9.80
N LEU A 452 -9.24 -26.72 10.59
CA LEU A 452 -7.87 -26.53 11.06
C LEU A 452 -7.06 -27.78 10.74
N ALA A 453 -5.97 -27.65 10.00
CA ALA A 453 -5.01 -28.74 9.84
C ALA A 453 -4.39 -29.07 11.21
N PHE A 454 -4.26 -30.34 11.56
CA PHE A 454 -3.71 -30.75 12.86
C PHE A 454 -2.85 -32.02 12.76
N GLN A 455 -1.90 -32.17 13.69
CA GLN A 455 -1.20 -33.43 13.95
C GLN A 455 -1.39 -33.84 15.41
N LYS A 456 -1.74 -35.11 15.62
CA LYS A 456 -1.90 -35.64 16.98
C LYS A 456 -0.57 -35.71 17.74
N GLU A 457 0.49 -36.10 17.05
CA GLU A 457 1.85 -36.30 17.57
C GLU A 457 2.85 -35.67 16.59
N SER A 458 4.05 -35.29 17.05
CA SER A 458 5.01 -34.50 16.26
C SER A 458 5.53 -35.16 14.98
N THR A 459 5.50 -36.49 14.91
CA THR A 459 5.85 -37.28 13.71
C THR A 459 4.62 -37.87 13.00
N GLY A 460 3.42 -37.49 13.46
CA GLY A 460 2.16 -38.00 12.97
C GLY A 460 1.76 -37.41 11.61
N LYS A 461 0.74 -38.01 11.01
CA LYS A 461 0.11 -37.49 9.79
C LYS A 461 -0.83 -36.33 10.12
N TYR A 462 -1.08 -35.49 9.14
CA TYR A 462 -2.03 -34.38 9.19
C TYR A 462 -3.44 -34.85 8.87
N GLY A 463 -4.41 -34.33 9.62
CA GLY A 463 -5.83 -34.38 9.34
C GLY A 463 -6.45 -33.00 9.52
N TYR A 464 -7.78 -32.93 9.62
CA TYR A 464 -8.49 -31.68 9.90
C TYR A 464 -9.48 -31.85 11.06
N ILE A 465 -9.48 -30.85 11.95
CA ILE A 465 -10.44 -30.69 13.03
C ILE A 465 -11.35 -29.49 12.73
N ASP A 466 -12.56 -29.50 13.29
CA ASP A 466 -13.40 -28.29 13.33
C ASP A 466 -12.92 -27.30 14.40
N GLU A 467 -13.55 -26.13 14.47
CA GLU A 467 -13.24 -25.13 15.50
C GLU A 467 -13.44 -25.62 16.95
N LYS A 468 -14.23 -26.68 17.18
CA LYS A 468 -14.42 -27.27 18.51
C LYS A 468 -13.35 -28.30 18.86
N GLY A 469 -12.53 -28.70 17.88
CA GLY A 469 -11.46 -29.68 18.02
C GLY A 469 -11.90 -31.10 17.69
N GLU A 470 -13.09 -31.28 17.12
CA GLU A 470 -13.58 -32.59 16.69
C GLU A 470 -12.95 -32.96 15.35
N ILE A 471 -12.49 -34.20 15.22
CA ILE A 471 -11.83 -34.68 14.00
C ILE A 471 -12.88 -34.80 12.88
N VAL A 472 -12.76 -33.96 11.85
CA VAL A 472 -13.60 -34.00 10.65
C VAL A 472 -12.97 -34.88 9.58
N ILE A 473 -11.66 -34.77 9.38
CA ILE A 473 -10.89 -35.58 8.44
C ILE A 473 -9.76 -36.27 9.22
N PRO A 474 -9.75 -37.61 9.32
CA PRO A 474 -8.73 -38.34 10.04
C PRO A 474 -7.31 -38.06 9.52
N PRO A 475 -6.28 -38.13 10.39
CA PRO A 475 -4.91 -37.86 9.99
C PRO A 475 -4.36 -38.93 9.04
N THR A 476 -4.16 -38.56 7.77
CA THR A 476 -3.68 -39.45 6.69
C THR A 476 -2.67 -38.81 5.74
N TYR A 477 -2.45 -37.50 5.84
CA TYR A 477 -1.61 -36.73 4.91
C TYR A 477 -0.22 -36.45 5.50
N THR A 478 0.80 -36.35 4.67
CA THR A 478 2.16 -35.95 5.11
C THR A 478 2.33 -34.43 5.13
N SER A 479 1.44 -33.69 4.48
CA SER A 479 1.28 -32.24 4.62
C SER A 479 -0.16 -31.84 4.33
N ALA A 480 -0.65 -30.77 4.96
CA ALA A 480 -2.02 -30.29 4.83
C ALA A 480 -2.07 -28.76 4.91
N PHE A 481 -2.61 -28.11 3.88
CA PHE A 481 -2.75 -26.65 3.79
C PHE A 481 -4.13 -26.21 4.31
N PRO A 482 -4.31 -24.95 4.72
CA PRO A 482 -5.62 -24.43 5.12
C PRO A 482 -6.65 -24.57 4.00
N PHE A 483 -7.92 -24.69 4.38
CA PHE A 483 -9.02 -24.66 3.42
C PHE A 483 -9.22 -23.25 2.87
N HIS A 484 -9.38 -23.15 1.56
CA HIS A 484 -9.75 -21.94 0.83
C HIS A 484 -10.78 -22.31 -0.25
N ASP A 485 -11.90 -21.59 -0.30
CA ASP A 485 -13.04 -21.83 -1.20
C ASP A 485 -13.50 -23.30 -1.26
N GLY A 486 -13.58 -23.94 -0.09
CA GLY A 486 -14.04 -25.32 0.09
C GLY A 486 -13.04 -26.42 -0.29
N ARG A 487 -11.80 -26.07 -0.67
CA ARG A 487 -10.74 -27.01 -1.04
C ARG A 487 -9.50 -26.87 -0.17
N ALA A 488 -8.73 -27.94 -0.03
CA ALA A 488 -7.41 -27.92 0.57
C ALA A 488 -6.42 -28.76 -0.23
N ILE A 489 -5.20 -28.27 -0.36
CA ILE A 489 -4.07 -28.99 -0.98
C ILE A 489 -3.43 -29.87 0.10
N VAL A 490 -3.19 -31.14 -0.22
CA VAL A 490 -2.60 -32.13 0.70
C VAL A 490 -1.54 -32.98 0.00
N ASN A 491 -0.52 -33.40 0.75
CA ASN A 491 0.50 -34.35 0.28
C ASN A 491 0.29 -35.73 0.90
N THR A 492 0.64 -36.78 0.15
CA THR A 492 0.55 -38.18 0.61
C THR A 492 1.87 -38.93 0.54
N ALA A 493 2.91 -38.35 -0.08
CA ALA A 493 4.20 -39.01 -0.22
C ALA A 493 4.95 -39.08 1.11
N GLU A 494 5.56 -40.23 1.39
CA GLU A 494 6.36 -40.52 2.60
C GLU A 494 7.88 -40.46 2.35
N ASP A 495 8.29 -40.12 1.12
CA ASP A 495 9.68 -39.95 0.71
C ASP A 495 9.93 -38.51 0.23
N TYR A 496 11.10 -38.25 -0.36
CA TYR A 496 11.44 -36.94 -0.91
C TYR A 496 10.69 -36.62 -2.22
N LYS A 497 9.89 -37.56 -2.75
CA LYS A 497 9.02 -37.31 -3.89
C LYS A 497 7.76 -36.64 -3.37
N SER A 498 7.10 -35.86 -4.21
CA SER A 498 5.84 -35.19 -3.86
C SER A 498 4.66 -35.86 -4.55
N LYS A 499 3.55 -36.00 -3.83
CA LYS A 499 2.26 -36.50 -4.35
C LYS A 499 1.13 -35.63 -3.82
N TYR A 500 1.10 -34.40 -4.31
CA TYR A 500 0.06 -33.43 -4.00
C TYR A 500 -1.25 -33.79 -4.71
N GLY A 501 -2.35 -33.61 -3.98
CA GLY A 501 -3.72 -33.68 -4.46
C GLY A 501 -4.59 -32.64 -3.77
N VAL A 502 -5.87 -32.58 -4.13
CA VAL A 502 -6.83 -31.63 -3.58
C VAL A 502 -8.02 -32.38 -3.01
N ILE A 503 -8.44 -32.01 -1.81
CA ILE A 503 -9.61 -32.56 -1.14
C ILE A 503 -10.68 -31.48 -0.91
N ASN A 504 -11.93 -31.90 -0.84
CA ASN A 504 -13.02 -31.05 -0.36
C ASN A 504 -13.14 -31.10 1.18
N ARG A 505 -14.05 -30.30 1.74
CA ARG A 505 -14.30 -30.23 3.20
C ARG A 505 -14.75 -31.54 3.85
N GLN A 506 -15.16 -32.54 3.07
CA GLN A 506 -15.49 -33.88 3.56
C GLN A 506 -14.30 -34.87 3.46
N GLY A 507 -13.12 -34.40 3.03
CA GLY A 507 -11.94 -35.24 2.81
C GLY A 507 -12.01 -36.11 1.56
N THR A 508 -12.97 -35.85 0.66
CA THR A 508 -13.08 -36.55 -0.63
C THR A 508 -12.15 -35.91 -1.65
N TRP A 509 -11.49 -36.74 -2.46
CA TRP A 509 -10.61 -36.27 -3.52
C TRP A 509 -11.38 -35.49 -4.58
N VAL A 510 -10.98 -34.23 -4.78
CA VAL A 510 -11.32 -33.42 -5.95
C VAL A 510 -10.28 -33.68 -7.04
N ILE A 511 -9.00 -33.70 -6.66
CA ILE A 511 -7.87 -34.05 -7.51
C ILE A 511 -7.07 -35.13 -6.80
N HIS A 512 -6.93 -36.29 -7.42
CA HIS A 512 -6.17 -37.39 -6.83
C HIS A 512 -4.68 -37.04 -6.69
N PRO A 513 -4.01 -37.54 -5.64
CA PRO A 513 -2.63 -37.19 -5.36
C PRO A 513 -1.66 -37.88 -6.34
N GLU A 514 -1.17 -37.13 -7.32
CA GLU A 514 -0.17 -37.60 -8.30
C GLU A 514 0.80 -36.49 -8.75
N TYR A 515 0.65 -35.28 -8.21
CA TYR A 515 1.36 -34.09 -8.68
C TYR A 515 2.61 -33.82 -7.86
N ASN A 516 3.66 -33.37 -8.53
CA ASN A 516 4.90 -32.93 -7.90
C ASN A 516 4.69 -31.61 -7.13
N ASP A 517 3.76 -30.78 -7.63
CA ASP A 517 3.40 -29.48 -7.07
C ASP A 517 1.94 -29.16 -7.42
N ILE A 518 1.20 -28.52 -6.51
CA ILE A 518 -0.09 -27.90 -6.80
C ILE A 518 -0.08 -26.51 -6.18
N ARG A 519 -0.39 -25.48 -6.98
CA ARG A 519 -0.52 -24.11 -6.51
C ARG A 519 -1.96 -23.64 -6.68
N ASP A 520 -2.51 -23.02 -5.64
CA ASP A 520 -3.73 -22.23 -5.77
C ASP A 520 -3.38 -20.92 -6.46
N LEU A 521 -3.94 -20.71 -7.66
CA LEU A 521 -3.72 -19.51 -8.45
C LEU A 521 -4.78 -18.44 -8.17
N THR A 522 -5.64 -18.63 -7.16
CA THR A 522 -6.82 -17.80 -6.87
C THR A 522 -7.83 -17.80 -8.03
N GLU A 523 -8.93 -17.03 -7.89
CA GLU A 523 -10.00 -16.91 -8.89
C GLU A 523 -10.48 -18.24 -9.51
N GLU A 524 -10.59 -19.26 -8.68
CA GLU A 524 -11.07 -20.60 -9.04
C GLU A 524 -10.11 -21.48 -9.87
N ARG A 525 -8.79 -21.29 -9.76
CA ARG A 525 -7.80 -22.00 -10.61
C ARG A 525 -6.68 -22.66 -9.82
N PHE A 526 -6.23 -23.81 -10.31
CA PHE A 526 -5.02 -24.49 -9.86
C PHE A 526 -3.97 -24.57 -10.97
N ALA A 527 -2.70 -24.45 -10.60
CA ALA A 527 -1.59 -24.97 -11.38
C ALA A 527 -1.27 -26.39 -10.90
N LEU A 528 -1.36 -27.37 -11.79
CA LEU A 528 -1.01 -28.76 -11.52
C LEU A 528 0.35 -29.07 -12.13
N GLY A 529 1.34 -29.34 -11.29
CA GLY A 529 2.74 -29.54 -11.68
C GLY A 529 3.14 -31.02 -11.74
N ARG A 530 3.70 -31.44 -12.87
CA ARG A 530 4.41 -32.73 -13.00
C ARG A 530 5.91 -32.47 -13.01
N ALA A 531 6.68 -33.30 -12.32
CA ALA A 531 8.14 -33.19 -12.32
C ALA A 531 8.68 -33.20 -13.76
N ILE A 532 9.57 -32.28 -14.09
CA ILE A 532 10.28 -32.25 -15.39
C ILE A 532 11.08 -33.54 -15.58
N ASP A 533 11.65 -34.04 -14.47
CA ASP A 533 12.33 -35.31 -14.38
C ASP A 533 11.79 -36.08 -13.16
N PRO A 534 11.02 -37.16 -13.34
CA PRO A 534 10.43 -37.92 -12.23
C PRO A 534 11.45 -38.56 -11.27
N GLU A 535 12.69 -38.77 -11.72
CA GLU A 535 13.77 -39.26 -10.86
C GLU A 535 14.49 -38.13 -10.12
N GLN A 536 14.29 -36.88 -10.56
CA GLN A 536 14.86 -35.67 -9.96
C GLN A 536 13.79 -34.57 -9.80
N PRO A 537 12.75 -34.78 -8.97
CA PRO A 537 11.61 -33.87 -8.85
C PRO A 537 11.97 -32.45 -8.37
N PHE A 538 13.14 -32.30 -7.73
CA PHE A 538 13.69 -31.03 -7.26
C PHE A 538 14.16 -30.10 -8.40
N ILE A 539 14.28 -30.60 -9.65
CA ILE A 539 14.55 -29.75 -10.83
C ILE A 539 13.39 -28.76 -11.07
N GLY A 540 12.18 -29.14 -10.66
CA GLY A 540 10.97 -28.34 -10.84
C GLY A 540 9.91 -29.07 -11.67
N SER A 541 8.82 -28.36 -11.94
CA SER A 541 7.65 -28.93 -12.60
C SER A 541 7.34 -28.26 -13.94
N ILE A 542 6.66 -29.01 -14.80
CA ILE A 542 5.88 -28.47 -15.91
C ILE A 542 4.41 -28.47 -15.50
N TYR A 543 3.72 -27.36 -15.74
CA TYR A 543 2.40 -27.09 -15.21
C TYR A 543 1.33 -27.13 -16.30
N ALA A 544 0.17 -27.63 -15.91
CA ALA A 544 -1.10 -27.46 -16.58
C ALA A 544 -2.05 -26.67 -15.67
N ILE A 545 -3.10 -26.10 -16.24
CA ILE A 545 -4.11 -25.36 -15.50
C ILE A 545 -5.34 -26.23 -15.36
N ALA A 546 -5.92 -26.25 -14.17
CA ALA A 546 -7.23 -26.81 -13.91
C ALA A 546 -8.14 -25.78 -13.25
N ASP A 547 -9.45 -25.94 -13.39
CA ASP A 547 -10.38 -25.31 -12.46
C ASP A 547 -10.34 -26.00 -11.10
N TRP A 548 -11.00 -25.40 -10.11
CA TRP A 548 -11.03 -25.96 -8.76
C TRP A 548 -11.82 -27.27 -8.61
N ASP A 549 -12.52 -27.73 -9.64
CA ASP A 549 -13.15 -29.06 -9.66
C ASP A 549 -12.22 -30.12 -10.30
N GLY A 550 -10.98 -29.73 -10.63
CA GLY A 550 -9.97 -30.60 -11.21
C GLY A 550 -10.10 -30.81 -12.71
N LYS A 551 -10.99 -30.07 -13.39
CA LYS A 551 -11.10 -30.15 -14.85
C LYS A 551 -9.95 -29.42 -15.49
N MET A 552 -9.19 -30.15 -16.30
CA MET A 552 -8.08 -29.60 -17.07
C MET A 552 -8.57 -28.52 -18.06
N LEU A 553 -7.93 -27.36 -18.00
CA LEU A 553 -8.13 -26.21 -18.90
C LEU A 553 -6.98 -26.04 -19.90
N SER A 554 -5.83 -26.66 -19.62
CA SER A 554 -4.68 -26.71 -20.54
C SER A 554 -3.93 -28.04 -20.45
N ASP A 555 -3.02 -28.26 -21.39
CA ASP A 555 -1.99 -29.30 -21.31
C ASP A 555 -0.84 -28.88 -20.39
N PHE A 556 0.08 -29.81 -20.08
CA PHE A 556 1.31 -29.56 -19.33
C PHE A 556 2.36 -28.90 -20.23
N THR A 557 2.27 -27.58 -20.40
CA THR A 557 3.14 -26.81 -21.29
C THR A 557 3.88 -25.67 -20.59
N TYR A 558 3.43 -25.26 -19.40
CA TYR A 558 3.94 -24.06 -18.74
C TYR A 558 5.09 -24.39 -17.80
N ARG A 559 6.18 -23.63 -17.88
CA ARG A 559 7.30 -23.70 -16.93
C ARG A 559 7.07 -22.81 -15.71
N ASP A 560 6.23 -21.78 -15.87
CA ASP A 560 5.82 -20.91 -14.78
C ASP A 560 4.43 -20.31 -15.04
N ILE A 561 3.71 -20.03 -13.95
CA ILE A 561 2.34 -19.49 -13.95
C ILE A 561 2.22 -18.57 -12.72
N SER A 562 1.73 -17.34 -12.93
CA SER A 562 1.37 -16.42 -11.83
C SER A 562 -0.07 -16.64 -11.36
N ASP A 563 -0.39 -16.12 -10.18
CA ASP A 563 -1.78 -16.03 -9.72
C ASP A 563 -2.63 -15.24 -10.71
N TYR A 564 -3.92 -15.58 -10.77
CA TYR A 564 -4.92 -14.81 -11.47
C TYR A 564 -5.21 -13.51 -10.74
N LYS A 565 -5.19 -12.40 -11.47
CA LYS A 565 -5.62 -11.09 -10.98
C LYS A 565 -6.52 -10.45 -12.03
N HIS A 566 -7.76 -10.16 -11.64
CA HIS A 566 -8.77 -9.60 -12.53
C HIS A 566 -9.01 -10.44 -13.80
N GLY A 567 -9.04 -11.77 -13.64
CA GLY A 567 -9.29 -12.73 -14.71
C GLY A 567 -8.09 -13.06 -15.60
N LEU A 568 -6.89 -12.57 -15.29
CA LEU A 568 -5.68 -12.76 -16.07
C LEU A 568 -4.56 -13.39 -15.24
N ALA A 569 -3.83 -14.34 -15.82
CA ALA A 569 -2.59 -14.86 -15.26
C ALA A 569 -1.46 -14.79 -16.31
N SER A 570 -0.23 -14.58 -15.87
CA SER A 570 0.95 -14.69 -16.71
C SER A 570 1.42 -16.14 -16.77
N VAL A 571 1.79 -16.60 -17.96
CA VAL A 571 2.39 -17.93 -18.16
C VAL A 571 3.65 -17.84 -19.00
N TYR A 572 4.58 -18.78 -18.78
CA TYR A 572 5.77 -18.97 -19.61
C TYR A 572 5.78 -20.39 -20.19
N ASP A 573 5.78 -20.52 -21.52
CA ASP A 573 5.66 -21.81 -22.24
C ASP A 573 7.01 -22.43 -22.67
N ALA A 574 8.10 -22.07 -21.98
CA ALA A 574 9.49 -22.36 -22.35
C ALA A 574 10.04 -21.56 -23.55
N LYS A 575 9.24 -20.70 -24.20
CA LYS A 575 9.70 -19.81 -25.28
C LYS A 575 9.28 -18.36 -25.05
N GLN A 576 8.03 -18.15 -24.68
CA GLN A 576 7.40 -16.84 -24.56
C GLN A 576 6.63 -16.72 -23.25
N THR A 577 6.64 -15.52 -22.67
CA THR A 577 5.75 -15.11 -21.61
C THR A 577 4.55 -14.36 -22.19
N TYR A 578 3.35 -14.70 -21.73
CA TYR A 578 2.12 -14.03 -22.15
C TYR A 578 0.99 -14.18 -21.12
N LEU A 579 -0.07 -13.40 -21.29
CA LEU A 579 -1.26 -13.47 -20.43
C LEU A 579 -2.27 -14.49 -20.97
N ILE A 580 -2.90 -15.22 -20.05
CA ILE A 580 -4.04 -16.11 -20.31
C ILE A 580 -5.27 -15.64 -19.56
N ASP A 581 -6.45 -15.99 -20.07
CA ASP A 581 -7.71 -15.76 -19.39
C ASP A 581 -8.09 -16.95 -18.50
N ARG A 582 -9.17 -16.81 -17.73
CA ARG A 582 -9.70 -17.88 -16.85
C ARG A 582 -10.07 -19.16 -17.59
N THR A 583 -10.13 -19.21 -18.91
CA THR A 583 -10.33 -20.47 -19.66
C THR A 583 -9.04 -21.25 -19.87
N GLY A 584 -7.90 -20.73 -19.43
CA GLY A 584 -6.56 -21.31 -19.63
C GLY A 584 -5.98 -21.02 -21.01
N LYS A 585 -6.67 -20.21 -21.83
CA LYS A 585 -6.27 -19.86 -23.19
C LYS A 585 -5.58 -18.49 -23.21
N PRO A 586 -4.72 -18.22 -24.21
CA PRO A 586 -4.12 -16.90 -24.38
C PRO A 586 -5.20 -15.80 -24.39
N ALA A 587 -5.03 -14.80 -23.53
CA ALA A 587 -5.98 -13.72 -23.38
C ALA A 587 -6.00 -12.87 -24.67
N PRO A 588 -7.17 -12.62 -25.27
CA PRO A 588 -7.25 -11.86 -26.51
C PRO A 588 -6.84 -10.39 -26.29
N GLY A 589 -6.08 -9.84 -27.23
CA GLY A 589 -5.65 -8.43 -27.18
C GLY A 589 -4.50 -8.14 -26.23
N PHE A 590 -3.73 -9.17 -25.85
CA PHE A 590 -2.49 -9.04 -25.08
C PHE A 590 -1.28 -9.59 -25.86
N PRO A 591 -0.08 -9.03 -25.65
CA PRO A 591 1.12 -9.42 -26.38
C PRO A 591 1.73 -10.71 -25.86
N ARG A 592 2.62 -11.28 -26.68
CA ARG A 592 3.55 -12.35 -26.31
C ARG A 592 4.97 -11.78 -26.35
N VAL A 593 5.76 -12.04 -25.30
CA VAL A 593 7.13 -11.56 -25.19
C VAL A 593 8.07 -12.76 -25.15
N ASN A 594 9.10 -12.78 -26.00
CA ASN A 594 10.06 -13.87 -26.02
C ASN A 594 10.94 -13.84 -24.75
N GLY A 595 11.07 -14.97 -24.07
CA GLY A 595 11.83 -15.10 -22.84
C GLY A 595 10.99 -15.66 -21.69
N SER A 596 11.65 -15.86 -20.55
CA SER A 596 11.09 -16.33 -19.29
C SER A 596 10.86 -15.16 -18.35
N GLY A 597 9.73 -15.13 -17.66
CA GLY A 597 9.41 -14.06 -16.72
C GLY A 597 7.92 -13.85 -16.60
N THR A 598 7.50 -12.64 -16.22
CA THR A 598 6.10 -12.32 -15.93
C THR A 598 5.60 -11.10 -16.72
N LEU A 599 4.33 -11.13 -17.10
CA LEU A 599 3.57 -9.96 -17.54
C LEU A 599 2.53 -9.62 -16.48
N THR A 600 2.44 -8.36 -16.09
CA THR A 600 1.40 -7.86 -15.19
C THR A 600 0.63 -6.76 -15.89
N LEU A 601 -0.70 -6.86 -15.92
CA LEU A 601 -1.53 -5.76 -16.39
C LEU A 601 -1.59 -4.72 -15.26
N GLU A 602 -0.90 -3.62 -15.45
CA GLU A 602 -0.87 -2.55 -14.47
C GLU A 602 -2.18 -1.77 -14.46
N PRO A 603 -2.60 -1.25 -13.29
CA PRO A 603 -3.66 -0.27 -13.22
C PRO A 603 -3.36 0.88 -14.19
N GLY A 604 -4.27 1.14 -15.14
CA GLY A 604 -4.10 2.12 -16.21
C GLY A 604 -3.96 1.51 -17.59
N GLY A 605 -3.55 0.23 -17.69
CA GLY A 605 -3.62 -0.53 -18.94
C GLY A 605 -2.28 -0.79 -19.62
N LEU A 606 -1.17 -0.24 -19.11
CA LEU A 606 0.16 -0.71 -19.46
C LEU A 606 0.39 -2.14 -18.97
N ILE A 607 1.24 -2.87 -19.67
CA ILE A 607 1.62 -4.23 -19.34
C ILE A 607 3.08 -4.18 -18.90
N LYS A 608 3.32 -4.31 -17.59
CA LYS A 608 4.65 -4.44 -17.02
C LYS A 608 5.21 -5.81 -17.38
N ALA A 609 6.28 -5.83 -18.15
CA ALA A 609 6.98 -7.02 -18.57
C ALA A 609 8.33 -7.09 -17.87
N LEU A 610 8.48 -8.06 -16.96
CA LEU A 610 9.76 -8.46 -16.41
C LEU A 610 10.16 -9.78 -17.07
N VAL A 611 10.75 -9.70 -18.25
CA VAL A 611 11.08 -10.87 -19.08
C VAL A 611 12.58 -10.91 -19.32
N ASP A 612 13.16 -12.08 -19.06
CA ASP A 612 14.61 -12.32 -19.03
C ASP A 612 15.33 -11.27 -18.17
N LEU A 613 14.79 -10.98 -16.98
CA LEU A 613 15.37 -10.01 -16.04
C LEU A 613 15.51 -8.58 -16.60
N ARG A 614 14.70 -8.23 -17.61
CA ARG A 614 14.63 -6.86 -18.14
C ARG A 614 13.22 -6.30 -18.00
N LEU A 615 13.14 -5.11 -17.42
CA LEU A 615 11.91 -4.37 -17.24
C LEU A 615 11.55 -3.60 -18.50
N SER A 616 10.30 -3.74 -18.94
CA SER A 616 9.70 -2.90 -19.97
C SER A 616 8.21 -2.73 -19.71
N TYR A 617 7.61 -1.70 -20.30
CA TYR A 617 6.17 -1.48 -20.32
C TYR A 617 5.68 -1.49 -21.75
N LEU A 618 4.66 -2.30 -22.00
CA LEU A 618 4.04 -2.46 -23.31
C LEU A 618 2.61 -1.92 -23.28
N ASP A 619 2.14 -1.41 -24.41
CA ASP A 619 0.68 -1.28 -24.61
C ASP A 619 0.07 -2.64 -25.01
N ARG A 620 -1.27 -2.70 -25.06
CA ARG A 620 -2.02 -3.92 -25.42
C ARG A 620 -1.69 -4.48 -26.81
N SER A 621 -1.17 -3.65 -27.73
CA SER A 621 -0.73 -4.12 -29.06
C SER A 621 0.64 -4.78 -29.03
N GLY A 622 1.36 -4.69 -27.90
CA GLY A 622 2.73 -5.17 -27.74
C GLY A 622 3.79 -4.16 -28.13
N ARG A 623 3.41 -2.90 -28.41
CA ARG A 623 4.39 -1.84 -28.65
C ARG A 623 5.04 -1.46 -27.32
N ILE A 624 6.36 -1.39 -27.33
CA ILE A 624 7.15 -0.90 -26.20
C ILE A 624 6.84 0.58 -26.00
N VAL A 625 6.26 0.90 -24.86
CA VAL A 625 6.03 2.28 -24.38
C VAL A 625 7.30 2.78 -23.69
N TRP A 626 7.94 1.91 -22.91
CA TRP A 626 9.22 2.18 -22.27
C TRP A 626 10.00 0.88 -22.05
N ALA A 627 11.32 0.92 -22.09
CA ALA A 627 12.18 -0.21 -21.72
C ALA A 627 13.46 0.30 -21.04
N GLN A 628 13.99 -0.50 -20.12
CA GLN A 628 15.29 -0.24 -19.49
C GLN A 628 16.36 -0.06 -20.58
N ASN A 629 17.24 0.93 -20.40
CA ASN A 629 18.26 1.25 -21.39
C ASN A 629 19.32 0.14 -21.49
N THR A 630 19.69 -0.19 -22.73
CA THR A 630 20.80 -1.11 -23.05
C THR A 630 22.09 -0.37 -23.40
N VAL A 631 22.05 0.96 -23.48
CA VAL A 631 23.20 1.81 -23.76
C VAL A 631 23.44 2.71 -22.55
N ILE A 632 24.64 2.64 -21.99
CA ILE A 632 25.12 3.46 -20.89
C ILE A 632 26.11 4.47 -21.47
N PRO A 633 25.69 5.75 -21.66
CA PRO A 633 26.59 6.77 -22.15
C PRO A 633 27.66 7.09 -21.11
N LEU A 634 28.92 7.20 -21.55
CA LEU A 634 30.04 7.72 -20.76
C LEU A 634 30.39 9.14 -21.22
N GLN A 635 31.58 9.65 -20.88
CA GLN A 635 32.10 10.85 -21.53
C GLN A 635 32.39 10.55 -23.00
N ARG A 636 31.83 11.37 -23.91
CA ARG A 636 32.06 11.24 -25.35
C ARG A 636 33.57 11.11 -25.65
N PRO A 637 33.98 10.19 -26.53
CA PRO A 637 33.14 9.38 -27.44
C PRO A 637 32.65 8.04 -26.86
N TYR A 638 32.91 7.74 -25.58
CA TYR A 638 32.73 6.39 -25.04
C TYR A 638 31.30 6.08 -24.61
N GLN A 639 30.93 4.80 -24.72
CA GLN A 639 29.68 4.24 -24.20
C GLN A 639 29.86 2.73 -23.95
N VAL A 640 29.02 2.17 -23.08
CA VAL A 640 28.89 0.72 -22.87
C VAL A 640 27.53 0.27 -23.41
N THR A 641 27.51 -0.80 -24.18
CA THR A 641 26.30 -1.41 -24.73
C THR A 641 26.13 -2.82 -24.16
N GLU A 642 24.89 -3.20 -23.89
CA GLU A 642 24.52 -4.50 -23.38
C GLU A 642 24.23 -5.49 -24.52
N GLU A 643 24.76 -6.70 -24.40
CA GLU A 643 24.50 -7.83 -25.29
C GLU A 643 23.91 -9.01 -24.52
N LYS A 644 22.95 -9.70 -25.11
CA LYS A 644 22.27 -10.84 -24.51
C LYS A 644 22.78 -12.17 -25.08
N TYR A 645 23.09 -13.11 -24.20
CA TYR A 645 23.42 -14.49 -24.53
C TYR A 645 22.51 -15.45 -23.77
N LYS A 646 21.59 -16.11 -24.48
CA LYS A 646 20.63 -17.09 -23.91
C LYS A 646 20.52 -18.33 -24.81
N PRO A 647 21.46 -19.29 -24.74
CA PRO A 647 21.48 -20.46 -25.62
C PRO A 647 20.36 -21.47 -25.29
N ASN A 648 19.93 -21.55 -24.03
CA ASN A 648 18.86 -22.43 -23.56
C ASN A 648 18.12 -21.77 -22.37
N PRO A 649 17.05 -22.38 -21.82
CA PRO A 649 16.29 -21.79 -20.71
C PRO A 649 17.07 -21.61 -19.39
N ASP A 650 18.11 -22.42 -19.17
CA ASP A 650 18.86 -22.48 -17.91
C ASP A 650 20.08 -21.55 -17.89
N TYR A 651 20.35 -20.84 -18.99
CA TYR A 651 21.56 -20.03 -19.13
C TYR A 651 21.24 -18.66 -19.74
N LEU A 652 21.38 -17.59 -18.96
CA LEU A 652 21.07 -16.22 -19.37
C LEU A 652 22.17 -15.27 -18.93
N ILE A 653 22.86 -14.62 -19.87
CA ILE A 653 23.89 -13.61 -19.56
C ILE A 653 23.60 -12.34 -20.33
N TYR A 654 23.64 -11.21 -19.62
CA TYR A 654 23.82 -9.90 -20.21
C TYR A 654 25.27 -9.47 -19.98
N TYR A 655 26.00 -9.15 -21.05
CA TYR A 655 27.42 -8.81 -20.99
C TYR A 655 27.71 -7.48 -21.69
N PRO A 656 28.72 -6.71 -21.24
CA PRO A 656 29.03 -5.40 -21.79
C PRO A 656 29.90 -5.48 -23.04
N GLN A 657 29.70 -4.51 -23.92
CA GLN A 657 30.66 -4.11 -24.95
C GLN A 657 30.96 -2.63 -24.82
N VAL A 658 32.23 -2.25 -24.90
CA VAL A 658 32.65 -0.85 -24.99
C VAL A 658 32.70 -0.40 -26.44
N THR A 659 32.34 0.85 -26.69
CA THR A 659 32.51 1.49 -28.01
C THR A 659 33.04 2.92 -27.86
N GLY A 660 33.54 3.49 -28.97
CA GLY A 660 34.11 4.83 -29.01
C GLY A 660 35.64 4.88 -28.87
N MET A 661 36.30 3.72 -28.80
CA MET A 661 37.76 3.67 -28.78
C MET A 661 38.34 4.05 -30.14
N ARG A 662 39.48 4.76 -30.14
CA ARG A 662 40.14 5.23 -31.37
C ARG A 662 40.64 4.07 -32.23
N ASP A 663 41.19 3.04 -31.61
CA ASP A 663 41.62 1.81 -32.28
C ASP A 663 40.53 0.73 -32.19
N GLN A 664 39.98 0.34 -33.34
CA GLN A 664 38.91 -0.64 -33.42
C GLN A 664 39.38 -2.08 -33.14
N GLY A 665 40.64 -2.42 -33.42
CA GLY A 665 41.22 -3.72 -33.09
C GLY A 665 41.42 -3.88 -31.59
N THR A 666 41.87 -2.82 -30.92
CA THR A 666 41.91 -2.74 -29.45
C THR A 666 40.51 -2.87 -28.87
N GLN A 667 39.52 -2.15 -29.40
CA GLN A 667 38.13 -2.24 -28.95
C GLN A 667 37.60 -3.68 -29.03
N GLN A 668 37.84 -4.36 -30.14
CA GLN A 668 37.42 -5.75 -30.32
C GLN A 668 38.13 -6.69 -29.35
N THR A 669 39.40 -6.44 -29.05
CA THR A 669 40.17 -7.20 -28.06
C THR A 669 39.60 -7.03 -26.66
N VAL A 670 39.27 -5.79 -26.26
CA VAL A 670 38.60 -5.49 -24.99
C VAL A 670 37.24 -6.18 -24.91
N ASN A 671 36.41 -6.06 -25.94
CA ASN A 671 35.07 -6.66 -25.97
C ASN A 671 35.10 -8.20 -25.94
N THR A 672 36.11 -8.82 -26.56
CA THR A 672 36.30 -10.27 -26.47
C THR A 672 36.61 -10.69 -25.04
N LYS A 673 37.53 -9.98 -24.38
CA LYS A 673 37.86 -10.24 -22.97
C LYS A 673 36.67 -10.03 -22.05
N LEU A 674 35.89 -8.96 -22.25
CA LEU A 674 34.69 -8.70 -21.45
C LEU A 674 33.67 -9.82 -21.57
N LYS A 675 33.41 -10.29 -22.80
CA LYS A 675 32.54 -11.44 -23.05
C LYS A 675 33.00 -12.70 -22.30
N ASP A 676 34.30 -13.00 -22.33
CA ASP A 676 34.88 -14.14 -21.63
C ASP A 676 34.78 -13.98 -20.10
N MET A 677 35.08 -12.78 -19.58
CA MET A 677 35.01 -12.45 -18.15
C MET A 677 33.57 -12.48 -17.61
N SER A 678 32.57 -12.13 -18.42
CA SER A 678 31.14 -12.25 -18.08
C SER A 678 30.65 -13.70 -18.05
N GLY A 679 31.52 -14.67 -18.34
CA GLY A 679 31.19 -16.08 -18.24
C GLY A 679 30.46 -16.65 -19.46
N VAL A 680 30.45 -15.97 -20.61
CA VAL A 680 29.79 -16.48 -21.82
C VAL A 680 30.48 -17.75 -22.33
N LYS A 681 29.80 -18.89 -22.17
CA LYS A 681 30.29 -20.21 -22.61
C LYS A 681 29.42 -20.79 -23.72
N PRO A 682 30.00 -21.39 -24.77
CA PRO A 682 29.22 -22.04 -25.83
C PRO A 682 28.46 -23.25 -25.28
N ILE A 683 27.13 -23.17 -25.27
CA ILE A 683 26.23 -24.24 -24.80
C ILE A 683 25.28 -24.62 -25.95
N PRO A 684 25.16 -25.91 -26.31
CA PRO A 684 24.15 -26.36 -27.27
C PRO A 684 22.72 -26.09 -26.76
N ALA A 685 21.83 -25.64 -27.65
CA ALA A 685 20.47 -25.23 -27.26
C ALA A 685 19.61 -26.38 -26.69
N ASP A 686 19.92 -27.63 -27.06
CA ASP A 686 19.27 -28.85 -26.61
C ASP A 686 19.94 -29.50 -25.39
N LYS A 687 21.07 -28.95 -24.92
CA LYS A 687 21.76 -29.49 -23.75
C LYS A 687 20.96 -29.21 -22.48
N LYS A 688 20.52 -30.30 -21.82
CA LYS A 688 19.99 -30.26 -20.45
C LYS A 688 21.13 -29.99 -19.48
N LEU A 689 21.00 -28.94 -18.67
CA LEU A 689 21.95 -28.63 -17.60
C LEU A 689 21.42 -29.19 -16.26
N ASP A 690 22.34 -29.40 -15.33
CA ASP A 690 22.09 -29.74 -13.92
C ASP A 690 22.17 -28.50 -13.01
N TYR A 691 22.23 -27.31 -13.62
CA TYR A 691 22.26 -26.01 -12.97
C TYR A 691 21.60 -24.95 -13.86
N SER A 692 21.21 -23.84 -13.25
CA SER A 692 20.98 -22.59 -13.97
C SER A 692 22.11 -21.59 -13.72
N TYR A 693 22.39 -20.74 -14.70
CA TYR A 693 23.32 -19.64 -14.58
C TYR A 693 22.68 -18.36 -15.10
N SER A 694 22.71 -17.32 -14.28
CA SER A 694 22.36 -15.97 -14.68
C SER A 694 23.57 -15.05 -14.54
N GLY A 695 23.72 -14.06 -15.43
CA GLY A 695 24.77 -13.06 -15.35
C GLY A 695 24.33 -11.70 -15.86
N ASP A 696 24.89 -10.65 -15.29
CA ASP A 696 24.62 -9.26 -15.63
C ASP A 696 25.88 -8.40 -15.39
N PHE A 697 25.81 -7.10 -15.65
CA PHE A 697 26.88 -6.16 -15.33
C PHE A 697 26.37 -4.78 -14.95
N ASP A 698 27.21 -4.07 -14.20
CA ASP A 698 27.04 -2.67 -13.85
C ASP A 698 28.31 -1.87 -14.17
N VAL A 699 28.12 -0.64 -14.64
CA VAL A 699 29.21 0.34 -14.66
C VAL A 699 29.24 1.00 -13.28
N ILE A 700 30.33 0.80 -12.55
CA ILE A 700 30.48 1.25 -11.16
C ILE A 700 31.36 2.49 -11.03
N PHE A 701 32.24 2.73 -12.00
CA PHE A 701 33.09 3.91 -12.02
C PHE A 701 33.46 4.27 -13.47
N PHE A 702 33.39 5.55 -13.79
CA PHE A 702 34.01 6.08 -15.01
C PHE A 702 34.55 7.48 -14.74
N LYS A 703 35.87 7.66 -14.89
CA LYS A 703 36.51 8.97 -14.73
C LYS A 703 37.65 9.12 -15.71
N GLN A 704 37.59 10.21 -16.49
CA GLN A 704 38.54 10.53 -17.56
C GLN A 704 38.63 9.41 -18.61
N LYS A 705 39.52 8.45 -18.38
CA LYS A 705 39.79 7.33 -19.28
C LYS A 705 39.63 5.98 -18.60
N LEU A 706 39.50 5.93 -17.28
CA LEU A 706 39.29 4.69 -16.54
C LEU A 706 37.81 4.33 -16.50
N LEU A 707 37.46 3.15 -16.99
CA LEU A 707 36.15 2.52 -16.87
C LEU A 707 36.28 1.29 -15.95
N GLU A 708 35.40 1.18 -14.97
CA GLU A 708 35.28 -0.01 -14.13
C GLU A 708 33.88 -0.59 -14.25
N MET A 709 33.84 -1.89 -14.51
CA MET A 709 32.60 -2.66 -14.56
C MET A 709 32.64 -3.80 -13.57
N GLU A 710 31.52 -3.97 -12.89
CA GLU A 710 31.21 -5.14 -12.09
C GLU A 710 30.48 -6.14 -12.98
N LEU A 711 31.06 -7.33 -13.16
CA LEU A 711 30.48 -8.44 -13.90
C LEU A 711 29.96 -9.46 -12.90
N ASN A 712 28.64 -9.58 -12.85
CA ASN A 712 27.90 -10.38 -11.88
C ASN A 712 27.46 -11.70 -12.49
N GLY A 713 27.49 -12.76 -11.70
CA GLY A 713 27.00 -14.08 -12.07
C GLY A 713 26.37 -14.81 -10.89
N TYR A 714 25.47 -15.73 -11.15
CA TYR A 714 24.83 -16.57 -10.15
C TYR A 714 24.66 -17.98 -10.69
N HIS A 715 25.40 -18.93 -10.12
CA HIS A 715 25.38 -20.34 -10.50
C HIS A 715 24.55 -21.13 -9.49
N TYR A 716 23.43 -21.71 -9.93
CA TYR A 716 22.52 -22.47 -9.08
C TYR A 716 22.43 -23.94 -9.54
N PRO A 717 23.16 -24.87 -8.89
CA PRO A 717 22.91 -26.29 -9.08
C PRO A 717 21.49 -26.65 -8.65
N PHE A 718 20.75 -27.40 -9.48
CA PHE A 718 19.37 -27.75 -9.15
C PHE A 718 19.30 -28.62 -7.88
N GLY A 719 18.40 -28.27 -6.97
CA GLY A 719 18.25 -28.95 -5.67
C GLY A 719 19.23 -28.51 -4.59
N ALA A 720 20.16 -27.58 -4.87
CA ALA A 720 20.99 -26.98 -3.84
C ALA A 720 20.17 -26.03 -2.94
N ALA A 721 20.62 -25.84 -1.70
CA ALA A 721 19.97 -24.92 -0.76
C ALA A 721 20.04 -23.45 -1.24
N HIS A 722 21.13 -23.07 -1.91
CA HIS A 722 21.30 -21.78 -2.57
C HIS A 722 22.33 -21.90 -3.69
N GLY A 723 22.38 -20.91 -4.58
CA GLY A 723 23.41 -20.80 -5.61
C GLY A 723 24.65 -20.09 -5.10
N MET A 724 25.65 -19.98 -5.96
CA MET A 724 26.91 -19.28 -5.68
C MET A 724 27.03 -18.05 -6.58
N PRO A 725 27.01 -16.84 -6.01
CA PRO A 725 27.24 -15.62 -6.77
C PRO A 725 28.73 -15.46 -7.08
N THR A 726 29.02 -14.82 -8.20
CA THR A 726 30.37 -14.43 -8.63
C THR A 726 30.37 -12.94 -8.95
N LYS A 727 31.45 -12.25 -8.59
CA LYS A 727 31.66 -10.85 -8.90
C LYS A 727 33.08 -10.64 -9.41
N VAL A 728 33.20 -10.20 -10.66
CA VAL A 728 34.48 -9.97 -11.34
C VAL A 728 34.56 -8.51 -11.78
N TYR A 729 35.66 -7.83 -11.48
CA TYR A 729 35.84 -6.43 -11.86
C TYR A 729 36.72 -6.31 -13.11
N ALA A 730 36.23 -5.58 -14.10
CA ALA A 730 37.00 -5.20 -15.29
C ALA A 730 37.41 -3.73 -15.16
N VAL A 731 38.70 -3.48 -14.95
CA VAL A 731 39.30 -2.15 -14.79
C VAL A 731 40.04 -1.78 -16.07
N ILE A 732 39.46 -0.91 -16.90
CA ILE A 732 39.87 -0.70 -18.31
C ILE A 732 40.28 0.75 -18.55
N ASN A 733 41.39 0.95 -19.23
CA ASN A 733 41.73 2.22 -19.85
C ASN A 733 41.11 2.34 -21.24
N MET A 734 40.13 3.24 -21.38
CA MET A 734 39.35 3.47 -22.60
C MET A 734 40.13 4.11 -23.74
N GLU A 735 41.34 4.62 -23.51
CA GLU A 735 42.19 5.20 -24.56
C GLU A 735 43.02 4.13 -25.29
N ASN A 736 43.62 3.21 -24.54
CA ASN A 736 44.57 2.23 -25.09
C ASN A 736 44.15 0.76 -24.93
N GLY A 737 43.08 0.48 -24.19
CA GLY A 737 42.53 -0.85 -23.95
C GLY A 737 43.27 -1.70 -22.92
N SER A 738 44.21 -1.12 -22.16
CA SER A 738 44.83 -1.79 -21.03
C SER A 738 43.78 -2.22 -20.01
N MET A 739 43.85 -3.46 -19.54
CA MET A 739 43.09 -3.96 -18.40
C MET A 739 44.04 -4.10 -17.21
N TYR A 740 43.77 -3.37 -16.13
CA TYR A 740 44.67 -3.31 -14.98
C TYR A 740 44.39 -4.42 -13.97
N SER A 741 45.48 -4.88 -13.35
CA SER A 741 45.49 -5.76 -12.20
C SER A 741 45.92 -4.99 -10.95
N LEU A 742 45.69 -5.55 -9.76
CA LEU A 742 45.93 -4.85 -8.49
C LEU A 742 47.35 -4.30 -8.37
N LYS A 743 48.36 -5.09 -8.78
CA LYS A 743 49.78 -4.69 -8.76
C LYS A 743 50.08 -3.42 -9.57
N ASP A 744 49.30 -3.12 -10.62
CA ASP A 744 49.59 -2.02 -11.55
C ASP A 744 49.35 -0.64 -10.90
N LEU A 745 48.66 -0.61 -9.75
CA LEU A 745 48.42 0.58 -8.95
C LEU A 745 49.64 0.98 -8.11
N PHE A 746 50.61 0.08 -7.92
CA PHE A 746 51.70 0.22 -6.97
C PHE A 746 53.07 0.37 -7.62
N LYS A 747 54.03 0.94 -6.88
CA LYS A 747 55.40 1.15 -7.38
C LYS A 747 56.09 -0.20 -7.63
N PRO A 748 56.91 -0.33 -8.70
CA PRO A 748 57.71 -1.53 -8.89
C PRO A 748 58.56 -1.84 -7.65
N GLY A 749 58.46 -3.07 -7.14
CA GLY A 749 59.20 -3.52 -5.96
C GLY A 749 58.57 -3.16 -4.60
N SER A 750 57.44 -2.45 -4.55
CA SER A 750 56.70 -2.28 -3.28
C SER A 750 56.03 -3.57 -2.86
N ASP A 751 56.09 -3.91 -1.57
CA ASP A 751 55.36 -5.05 -1.00
C ASP A 751 53.91 -4.67 -0.65
N TYR A 752 53.12 -4.37 -1.70
CA TYR A 752 51.73 -3.96 -1.53
C TYR A 752 50.88 -5.07 -0.89
N VAL A 753 51.19 -6.35 -1.15
CA VAL A 753 50.46 -7.48 -0.57
C VAL A 753 50.59 -7.46 0.95
N ALA A 754 51.80 -7.32 1.50
CA ALA A 754 51.99 -7.24 2.93
C ALA A 754 51.32 -6.00 3.55
N GLU A 755 51.45 -4.83 2.92
CA GLU A 755 50.91 -3.59 3.47
C GLU A 755 49.37 -3.54 3.44
N LEU A 756 48.75 -3.93 2.33
CA LEU A 756 47.29 -4.04 2.26
C LEU A 756 46.78 -5.13 3.21
N SER A 757 47.50 -6.25 3.33
CA SER A 757 47.12 -7.32 4.25
C SER A 757 47.08 -6.84 5.69
N ARG A 758 48.05 -6.01 6.08
CA ARG A 758 48.15 -5.39 7.40
C ARG A 758 46.99 -4.41 7.65
N ILE A 759 46.62 -3.61 6.66
CA ILE A 759 45.50 -2.64 6.77
C ILE A 759 44.18 -3.38 6.95
N VAL A 760 43.86 -4.37 6.11
CA VAL A 760 42.63 -5.16 6.21
C VAL A 760 42.58 -5.93 7.52
N GLY A 761 43.67 -6.56 7.94
CA GLY A 761 43.74 -7.26 9.23
C GLY A 761 43.51 -6.34 10.43
N LYS A 762 43.94 -5.07 10.33
CA LYS A 762 43.64 -4.04 11.33
C LYS A 762 42.14 -3.67 11.32
N GLN A 763 41.54 -3.46 10.15
CA GLN A 763 40.11 -3.18 10.01
C GLN A 763 39.25 -4.29 10.62
N ILE A 764 39.53 -5.56 10.28
CA ILE A 764 38.83 -6.73 10.85
C ILE A 764 38.91 -6.74 12.39
N LYS A 765 40.05 -6.36 12.96
CA LYS A 765 40.28 -6.38 14.41
C LYS A 765 39.63 -5.21 15.15
N GLU A 766 39.62 -4.02 14.54
CA GLU A 766 39.29 -2.77 15.22
C GLU A 766 37.92 -2.20 14.86
N ASP A 767 37.35 -2.58 13.72
CA ASP A 767 36.09 -2.04 13.22
C ASP A 767 34.94 -3.05 13.41
N PRO A 768 33.96 -2.76 14.28
CA PRO A 768 32.86 -3.65 14.59
C PRO A 768 32.01 -4.05 13.39
N GLN A 769 32.02 -3.28 12.29
CA GLN A 769 31.24 -3.62 11.10
C GLN A 769 31.68 -4.96 10.49
N TYR A 770 32.93 -5.40 10.74
CA TYR A 770 33.48 -6.66 10.23
C TYR A 770 33.42 -7.80 11.26
N SER A 771 32.61 -7.69 12.31
CA SER A 771 32.50 -8.72 13.37
C SER A 771 31.99 -10.08 12.86
N TYR A 772 31.42 -10.11 11.65
CA TYR A 772 30.97 -11.35 10.98
C TYR A 772 32.12 -12.18 10.37
N VAL A 773 33.33 -11.63 10.27
CA VAL A 773 34.49 -12.35 9.74
C VAL A 773 34.84 -13.51 10.66
N PHE A 774 35.04 -14.70 10.08
CA PHE A 774 35.32 -15.90 10.85
C PHE A 774 36.65 -15.75 11.61
N PRO A 775 36.67 -15.99 12.93
CA PRO A 775 37.90 -15.89 13.72
C PRO A 775 39.03 -16.75 13.13
N GLY A 776 40.16 -16.12 12.80
CA GLY A 776 41.35 -16.80 12.26
C GLY A 776 41.30 -17.18 10.78
N SER A 777 40.22 -16.85 10.05
CA SER A 777 40.11 -17.16 8.61
C SER A 777 40.98 -16.27 7.73
N TYR A 778 41.15 -15.00 8.11
CA TYR A 778 41.91 -14.03 7.34
C TYR A 778 43.42 -14.20 7.54
N THR A 779 44.14 -14.58 6.46
CA THR A 779 45.59 -14.80 6.45
C THR A 779 46.38 -13.78 5.63
N GLY A 780 45.70 -12.80 5.05
CA GLY A 780 46.26 -11.82 4.10
C GLY A 780 45.49 -11.81 2.79
N ILE A 781 45.78 -10.83 1.93
CA ILE A 781 45.20 -10.74 0.59
C ILE A 781 46.02 -11.56 -0.42
N ALA A 782 45.40 -11.99 -1.51
CA ALA A 782 46.13 -12.52 -2.67
C ALA A 782 46.83 -11.38 -3.45
N ALA A 783 47.87 -11.71 -4.23
CA ALA A 783 48.53 -10.74 -5.11
C ALA A 783 47.60 -10.21 -6.21
N ASP A 784 46.68 -11.05 -6.67
CA ASP A 784 45.63 -10.75 -7.63
C ASP A 784 44.25 -10.65 -6.97
N GLN A 785 44.20 -10.23 -5.70
CA GLN A 785 42.93 -10.03 -4.97
C GLN A 785 41.97 -9.18 -5.81
N SER A 786 40.70 -9.62 -5.85
CA SER A 786 39.63 -8.88 -6.53
C SER A 786 39.52 -7.47 -5.96
N PHE A 787 39.43 -6.48 -6.84
CA PHE A 787 39.46 -5.07 -6.45
C PHE A 787 38.72 -4.18 -7.43
N TYR A 788 38.35 -3.00 -6.95
CA TYR A 788 37.94 -1.86 -7.75
C TYR A 788 38.46 -0.58 -7.08
N VAL A 789 38.44 0.55 -7.78
CA VAL A 789 38.78 1.84 -7.20
C VAL A 789 37.63 2.84 -7.31
N THR A 790 37.65 3.81 -6.40
CA THR A 790 36.87 5.03 -6.51
C THR A 790 37.82 6.21 -6.69
N GLU A 791 37.29 7.42 -6.74
CA GLU A 791 38.13 8.62 -6.83
C GLU A 791 39.18 8.70 -5.70
N ASN A 792 38.87 8.19 -4.50
CA ASN A 792 39.69 8.43 -3.32
C ASN A 792 40.14 7.16 -2.59
N ALA A 793 39.72 5.97 -3.02
CA ALA A 793 40.01 4.73 -2.31
C ALA A 793 40.18 3.52 -3.23
N LEU A 794 40.94 2.55 -2.74
CA LEU A 794 41.00 1.18 -3.21
C LEU A 794 40.00 0.34 -2.42
N HIS A 795 39.26 -0.54 -3.09
CA HIS A 795 38.35 -1.49 -2.46
C HIS A 795 38.80 -2.91 -2.76
N LEU A 796 39.02 -3.70 -1.72
CA LEU A 796 39.41 -5.12 -1.83
C LEU A 796 38.23 -6.01 -1.50
N VAL A 797 37.97 -7.00 -2.34
CA VAL A 797 36.73 -7.78 -2.33
C VAL A 797 37.05 -9.25 -2.14
N PHE A 798 36.34 -9.88 -1.22
CA PHE A 798 36.43 -11.30 -0.90
C PHE A 798 35.17 -12.01 -1.38
N ALA A 799 35.31 -13.25 -1.84
CA ALA A 799 34.19 -14.08 -2.26
C ALA A 799 33.34 -14.51 -1.05
N PRO A 800 32.05 -14.87 -1.27
CA PRO A 800 31.25 -15.52 -0.24
C PRO A 800 31.96 -16.76 0.31
N TYR A 801 31.88 -16.97 1.62
CA TYR A 801 32.59 -18.02 2.37
C TYR A 801 34.11 -17.91 2.46
N GLU A 802 34.76 -16.95 1.79
CA GLU A 802 36.22 -16.85 1.83
C GLU A 802 36.73 -16.52 3.23
N ILE A 803 36.13 -15.51 3.87
CA ILE A 803 36.50 -15.07 5.23
C ILE A 803 35.28 -14.87 6.15
N GLY A 804 34.06 -15.04 5.66
CA GLY A 804 32.83 -14.79 6.41
C GLY A 804 31.65 -15.59 5.86
N PRO A 805 30.48 -15.59 6.54
CA PRO A 805 29.32 -16.37 6.12
C PRO A 805 28.72 -15.85 4.81
N TYR A 806 27.93 -16.69 4.12
CA TYR A 806 27.23 -16.29 2.89
C TYR A 806 26.35 -15.05 3.06
N ALA A 807 25.72 -14.88 4.22
CA ALA A 807 24.90 -13.72 4.55
C ALA A 807 25.67 -12.39 4.54
N ALA A 808 27.01 -12.43 4.70
CA ALA A 808 27.85 -11.24 4.55
C ALA A 808 28.10 -10.85 3.08
N GLY A 809 27.64 -11.66 2.12
CA GLY A 809 27.79 -11.41 0.69
C GLY A 809 29.26 -11.43 0.25
N PHE A 810 29.72 -10.30 -0.31
CA PHE A 810 31.11 -10.09 -0.71
C PHE A 810 31.78 -9.11 0.27
N PRO A 811 32.46 -9.60 1.33
CA PRO A 811 33.18 -8.72 2.25
C PRO A 811 34.10 -7.78 1.48
N THR A 812 33.93 -6.47 1.68
CA THR A 812 34.64 -5.44 0.94
C THR A 812 35.30 -4.48 1.91
N PHE A 813 36.61 -4.28 1.75
CA PHE A 813 37.42 -3.43 2.61
C PHE A 813 37.87 -2.19 1.85
N THR A 814 37.51 -1.02 2.38
CA THR A 814 37.85 0.26 1.77
C THR A 814 39.16 0.79 2.35
N ILE A 815 40.12 1.10 1.49
CA ILE A 815 41.44 1.62 1.83
C ILE A 815 41.62 2.97 1.14
N PRO A 816 41.43 4.09 1.87
CA PRO A 816 41.65 5.43 1.32
C PRO A 816 43.07 5.58 0.77
N PHE A 817 43.23 6.17 -0.42
CA PHE A 817 44.54 6.32 -1.06
C PHE A 817 45.53 7.11 -0.20
N VAL A 818 45.03 8.01 0.64
CA VAL A 818 45.84 8.76 1.62
C VAL A 818 46.58 7.85 2.60
N GLN A 819 46.06 6.65 2.91
CA GLN A 819 46.70 5.69 3.81
C GLN A 819 47.83 4.89 3.14
N ILE A 820 47.80 4.77 1.81
CA ILE A 820 48.75 3.96 1.02
C ILE A 820 49.58 4.79 0.05
N LYS A 821 49.58 6.13 0.21
CA LYS A 821 50.23 7.08 -0.70
C LYS A 821 51.71 6.78 -0.97
N ASP A 822 52.41 6.24 0.01
CA ASP A 822 53.85 5.96 -0.10
C ASP A 822 54.16 4.80 -1.03
N ILE A 823 53.21 3.88 -1.25
CA ILE A 823 53.38 2.72 -2.14
C ILE A 823 52.68 2.88 -3.49
N LEU A 824 51.79 3.86 -3.65
CA LEU A 824 51.08 4.14 -4.90
C LEU A 824 52.02 4.63 -6.01
N ASN A 825 51.84 4.11 -7.22
CA ASN A 825 52.55 4.61 -8.40
C ASN A 825 51.79 5.78 -9.04
N THR A 826 51.89 6.96 -8.44
CA THR A 826 51.17 8.15 -8.93
C THR A 826 51.63 8.63 -10.32
N GLU A 827 52.81 8.19 -10.75
CA GLU A 827 53.32 8.45 -12.10
C GLU A 827 52.95 7.35 -13.11
N GLY A 828 52.36 6.25 -12.64
CA GLY A 828 51.99 5.08 -13.42
C GLY A 828 50.76 5.31 -14.29
N GLU A 829 50.63 4.50 -15.34
CA GLU A 829 49.54 4.58 -16.31
C GLU A 829 48.16 4.41 -15.65
N PHE A 830 48.03 3.43 -14.73
CA PHE A 830 46.77 3.18 -14.03
C PHE A 830 46.33 4.40 -13.21
N TRP A 831 47.20 4.95 -12.34
CA TRP A 831 46.85 6.14 -11.55
C TRP A 831 46.47 7.33 -12.45
N LYS A 832 47.24 7.58 -13.50
CA LYS A 832 47.00 8.68 -14.46
C LYS A 832 45.70 8.50 -15.24
N ALA A 833 45.15 7.30 -15.38
CA ALA A 833 43.91 7.08 -16.12
C ALA A 833 42.68 7.78 -15.52
N PHE A 834 42.73 8.16 -14.24
CA PHE A 834 41.61 8.77 -13.50
C PHE A 834 41.97 9.96 -12.58
N HIS A 835 43.25 10.31 -12.49
CA HIS A 835 43.76 11.44 -11.70
C HIS A 835 44.52 12.50 -12.53
N SER A 836 44.47 12.44 -13.87
CA SER A 836 45.27 13.30 -14.75
C SER A 836 44.72 14.71 -14.99
#